data_AF-A0A2S7NUG5-F1
#
_entry.id   AF-A0A2S7NUG5-F1
#
_cell.length_a   1.000
_cell.length_b   1.000
_cell.length_c   1.000
_cell.angle_alpha   90.00
_cell.angle_beta   90.00
_cell.angle_gamma   90.00
#
_symmetry.space_group_name_H-M   'P 1'
#
loop_
_entity.id
_entity.type
_entity.pdbx_description
1 polymer ?
#
loop_
_entity_poly.entity_id
_entity_poly.type
_entity_poly.pdbx_seq_one_letter_code
_entity_poly.pdbx_strand_id
1 'polypeptide(L)'
;MVKNGCEGGVYGFYAPVAFVASIDIFETIKQNLKSKIMSLFTKPPTPASLQASINSTKVEYVQLGSSGLRVSSPILGVMAMGSKKWNALVMEEEESLQVLKAAWERGLTTWDTANVYSSGASEEIVGAALKKLDIPRHKITIFTKVFGTVPEEQGFINWLFEDTMAQTRDYVNQGGLSRGAIFRAVDASLKRLGTDYIDVLQIHRYDPTVSPEETMKALHDLVQSGKVNYIGASSMWTYQFARMQFIAEKNGWTKFVSMQNFYNLIYREEEREMIKFCKETGVALIPYGVLGNSLLAKPLDVESTRSNLAKMVNRGVTDADATIIKRIQEVAEKKDYKMSQVAAAWVKGKGCIPIIGLGSTSIERLDDACALKDIKLTEEEVKYLEEPYIPKPVNRHDHYHISANADETYAMASAKHATPKKKGDVFQQIDTPITTRPICKRCKKGNFTCEGFENTDGLIFLNENEYVGGARKRPRGPNTSDGRSISRTLATSTNESQPPTILPATRIIGTTHHGQQGLRLPALQLPVLTVSLEDQALAYYSRSQGVATGTNLDHSTADLDSIMSFATAAVMRQEPLFPLSDCHNPILTLSILAISHASFGRARKVQSALAAGGAKYCKALKMINGALKDPLQATRDEILLSTIILSHYENSIFRKSQITEHDIKTMAAKTFAHHDGAMAVLHLRRQRNHHQSDPLSANVDRVVRNHLIRSLIMRCMQVPLWLRDGAQYGEAGLALQLDRLMVETADLRYRAADLQYDLTAIPKAGRVAEMLKLHGVLAMAQRLDDSFVAWARDVPMEDYWKMFRVEDDGLIRDETNDDIFNGCVHIYPTMGHVGLWSRYRAFRLHVIDITVKLLSFAKTIEVDLQPMEESARSKIEKLASDFCASIPHALKAVDIHPTAGNSVVIRRPPTDQKHFAEATTARILCWPLAMTILVESIPEQYVKYLKRRLLDVSEIVDDGLLERMATR
;
A
#
# COMPACT_ATOMS: atom_id res chain seq x y z
N MET A 1 24.73 45.26 3.69
CA MET A 1 24.98 45.73 5.07
C MET A 1 26.48 45.74 5.34
N VAL A 2 27.08 46.93 5.22
CA VAL A 2 28.18 47.54 6.01
C VAL A 2 29.38 46.68 6.49
N LYS A 3 30.57 46.95 5.93
CA LYS A 3 31.83 47.48 6.54
C LYS A 3 33.05 47.08 5.68
N ASN A 4 33.61 47.95 4.82
CA ASN A 4 34.58 49.04 5.05
C ASN A 4 35.84 48.69 5.84
N GLY A 5 36.99 48.84 5.18
CA GLY A 5 38.12 49.61 5.70
C GLY A 5 39.48 48.90 5.72
N CYS A 6 40.33 49.19 4.74
CA CYS A 6 41.79 49.16 4.92
C CYS A 6 42.42 50.36 4.19
N GLU A 7 43.21 51.08 4.98
CA GLU A 7 44.24 52.09 4.70
C GLU A 7 45.27 51.53 3.68
N GLY A 8 46.11 52.26 2.95
CA GLY A 8 46.56 53.65 2.99
C GLY A 8 47.99 53.72 2.44
N GLY A 9 48.25 54.67 1.52
CA GLY A 9 49.57 55.23 1.19
C GLY A 9 50.40 54.54 0.07
N VAL A 10 51.29 55.22 -0.67
CA VAL A 10 51.69 56.64 -0.79
C VAL A 10 52.69 56.74 -1.98
N TYR A 11 52.45 57.72 -2.86
CA TYR A 11 53.37 58.54 -3.68
C TYR A 11 54.35 57.98 -4.74
N GLY A 12 54.41 58.65 -5.91
CA GLY A 12 55.67 58.79 -6.68
C GLY A 12 55.64 59.01 -8.21
N PHE A 13 55.05 60.11 -8.69
CA PHE A 13 55.25 60.86 -9.97
C PHE A 13 56.13 60.33 -11.14
N TYR A 14 55.58 60.37 -12.36
CA TYR A 14 56.12 61.09 -13.55
C TYR A 14 54.97 61.48 -14.52
N ALA A 15 55.05 62.67 -15.12
CA ALA A 15 54.00 63.37 -15.88
C ALA A 15 54.08 63.09 -17.42
N PRO A 16 53.32 63.77 -18.31
CA PRO A 16 52.25 63.20 -19.13
C PRO A 16 52.56 63.23 -20.65
N VAL A 17 51.53 63.01 -21.49
CA VAL A 17 51.48 63.19 -22.97
C VAL A 17 51.59 61.90 -23.80
N ALA A 18 50.56 61.05 -23.71
CA ALA A 18 50.07 60.20 -24.80
C ALA A 18 48.70 59.60 -24.42
N PHE A 19 47.65 60.43 -24.27
CA PHE A 19 46.35 59.95 -23.75
C PHE A 19 45.11 60.35 -24.54
N VAL A 20 45.25 60.76 -25.81
CA VAL A 20 44.06 61.09 -26.64
C VAL A 20 43.91 60.17 -27.87
N ALA A 21 44.96 59.50 -28.36
CA ALA A 21 44.84 58.54 -29.46
C ALA A 21 44.52 57.09 -29.00
N SER A 22 44.69 56.79 -27.71
CA SER A 22 44.60 55.42 -27.18
C SER A 22 43.19 55.04 -26.71
N ILE A 23 42.32 56.01 -26.43
CA ILE A 23 40.97 55.77 -25.90
C ILE A 23 40.02 55.28 -27.00
N ASP A 24 40.10 55.84 -28.21
CA ASP A 24 39.25 55.41 -29.34
C ASP A 24 39.60 54.00 -29.83
N ILE A 25 40.88 53.64 -29.83
CA ILE A 25 41.31 52.28 -30.20
C ILE A 25 40.87 51.28 -29.12
N PHE A 26 40.97 51.63 -27.84
CA PHE A 26 40.55 50.73 -26.76
C PHE A 26 39.04 50.52 -26.71
N GLU A 27 38.21 51.56 -26.90
CA GLU A 27 36.76 51.38 -26.97
C GLU A 27 36.30 50.68 -28.25
N THR A 28 36.98 50.90 -29.38
CA THR A 28 36.70 50.14 -30.63
C THR A 28 37.07 48.67 -30.48
N ILE A 29 38.20 48.35 -29.85
CA ILE A 29 38.60 46.96 -29.54
C ILE A 29 37.62 46.34 -28.56
N LYS A 30 37.18 47.07 -27.53
CA LYS A 30 36.23 46.59 -26.51
C LYS A 30 34.84 46.35 -27.11
N GLN A 31 34.36 47.21 -28.01
CA GLN A 31 33.11 46.98 -28.74
C GLN A 31 33.22 45.81 -29.72
N ASN A 32 34.34 45.66 -30.43
CA ASN A 32 34.57 44.52 -31.33
C ASN A 32 34.78 43.20 -30.58
N LEU A 33 35.42 43.21 -29.40
CA LEU A 33 35.52 42.04 -28.54
C LEU A 33 34.14 41.70 -27.95
N LYS A 34 33.36 42.69 -27.52
CA LYS A 34 32.02 42.49 -26.97
C LYS A 34 31.06 41.98 -28.04
N SER A 35 31.17 42.43 -29.30
CA SER A 35 30.37 41.91 -30.41
C SER A 35 30.81 40.51 -30.85
N LYS A 36 32.12 40.21 -30.88
CA LYS A 36 32.64 38.84 -31.14
C LYS A 36 32.31 37.86 -30.02
N ILE A 37 32.43 38.27 -28.77
CA ILE A 37 32.08 37.48 -27.59
C ILE A 37 30.56 37.28 -27.56
N MET A 38 29.76 38.31 -27.81
CA MET A 38 28.31 38.14 -27.97
C MET A 38 27.96 37.23 -29.15
N SER A 39 28.66 37.32 -30.30
CA SER A 39 28.41 36.42 -31.43
C SER A 39 28.79 34.96 -31.17
N LEU A 40 29.69 34.71 -30.20
CA LEU A 40 30.02 33.37 -29.71
C LEU A 40 28.95 32.80 -28.75
N PHE A 41 28.09 33.67 -28.18
CA PHE A 41 26.99 33.30 -27.29
C PHE A 41 25.59 33.50 -27.89
N THR A 42 25.48 34.07 -29.09
CA THR A 42 24.20 34.14 -29.81
C THR A 42 23.90 32.80 -30.44
N LYS A 43 22.81 32.17 -29.98
CA LYS A 43 22.28 30.94 -30.59
C LYS A 43 22.13 31.17 -32.10
N PRO A 44 22.68 30.29 -32.96
CA PRO A 44 22.53 30.44 -34.40
C PRO A 44 21.05 30.50 -34.78
N PRO A 45 20.70 31.21 -35.87
CA PRO A 45 19.32 31.28 -36.32
C PRO A 45 18.79 29.87 -36.59
N THR A 46 17.54 29.64 -36.24
CA THR A 46 16.85 28.37 -36.51
C THR A 46 16.97 28.04 -38.00
N PRO A 47 17.48 26.86 -38.40
CA PRO A 47 17.54 26.47 -39.81
C PRO A 47 16.17 26.59 -40.48
N ALA A 48 16.13 27.04 -41.74
CA ALA A 48 14.88 27.32 -42.44
C ALA A 48 13.93 26.10 -42.50
N SER A 49 14.48 24.89 -42.65
CA SER A 49 13.71 23.64 -42.63
C SER A 49 13.06 23.37 -41.26
N LEU A 50 13.79 23.63 -40.17
CA LEU A 50 13.26 23.52 -38.81
C LEU A 50 12.21 24.62 -38.53
N GLN A 51 12.44 25.84 -39.00
CA GLN A 51 11.46 26.92 -38.88
C GLN A 51 10.17 26.62 -39.65
N ALA A 52 10.26 26.07 -40.87
CA ALA A 52 9.11 25.62 -41.64
C ALA A 52 8.34 24.51 -40.90
N SER A 53 9.06 23.53 -40.33
CA SER A 53 8.46 22.46 -39.51
C SER A 53 7.76 22.99 -38.25
N ILE A 54 8.32 24.01 -37.61
CA ILE A 54 7.69 24.69 -36.46
C ILE A 54 6.40 25.38 -36.91
N ASN A 55 6.43 26.10 -38.04
CA ASN A 55 5.30 26.85 -38.55
C ASN A 55 4.13 25.93 -39.01
N SER A 56 4.43 24.74 -39.53
CA SER A 56 3.42 23.75 -39.93
C SER A 56 2.83 22.98 -38.75
N THR A 57 3.54 22.88 -37.63
CA THR A 57 3.05 22.20 -36.42
C THR A 57 1.99 23.04 -35.70
N LYS A 58 0.72 22.63 -35.79
CA LYS A 58 -0.43 23.33 -35.19
C LYS A 58 -0.83 22.81 -33.82
N VAL A 59 -0.20 21.73 -33.35
CA VAL A 59 -0.50 21.10 -32.06
C VAL A 59 0.66 21.20 -31.07
N GLU A 60 0.46 20.68 -29.87
CA GLU A 60 1.49 20.54 -28.85
C GLU A 60 1.90 19.08 -28.73
N TYR A 61 3.16 18.84 -28.37
CA TYR A 61 3.64 17.50 -28.03
C TYR A 61 3.84 17.40 -26.53
N VAL A 62 3.12 16.50 -25.89
CA VAL A 62 3.11 16.31 -24.42
C VAL A 62 3.63 14.93 -24.07
N GLN A 63 4.17 14.79 -22.85
CA GLN A 63 4.66 13.50 -22.37
C GLN A 63 3.49 12.56 -22.06
N LEU A 64 3.60 11.29 -22.46
CA LEU A 64 2.61 10.26 -22.15
C LEU A 64 2.88 9.71 -20.74
N GLY A 65 2.29 10.38 -19.74
CA GLY A 65 2.46 10.02 -18.33
C GLY A 65 3.90 10.25 -17.89
N SER A 66 4.46 9.29 -17.14
CA SER A 66 5.85 9.29 -16.69
C SER A 66 6.84 8.68 -17.71
N SER A 67 6.35 8.21 -18.87
CA SER A 67 7.20 7.60 -19.89
C SER A 67 8.01 8.64 -20.69
N GLY A 68 9.08 8.22 -21.37
CA GLY A 68 9.83 9.10 -22.27
C GLY A 68 9.11 9.42 -23.60
N LEU A 69 7.97 8.78 -23.88
CA LEU A 69 7.21 8.98 -25.12
C LEU A 69 6.50 10.34 -25.11
N ARG A 70 6.60 11.08 -26.22
CA ARG A 70 5.81 12.29 -26.46
C ARG A 70 4.77 12.03 -27.55
N VAL A 71 3.56 12.53 -27.33
CA VAL A 71 2.41 12.36 -28.24
C VAL A 71 1.82 13.72 -28.61
N SER A 72 1.17 13.79 -29.77
CA SER A 72 0.40 14.99 -30.14
C SER A 72 -0.80 15.14 -29.21
N SER A 73 -1.08 16.38 -28.80
CA SER A 73 -2.28 16.75 -28.04
C SER A 73 -3.10 17.74 -28.87
N PRO A 74 -4.29 17.34 -29.36
CA PRO A 74 -5.00 16.08 -29.10
C PRO A 74 -4.42 14.84 -29.84
N ILE A 75 -4.90 13.65 -29.45
CA ILE A 75 -4.69 12.39 -30.20
C ILE A 75 -5.81 12.25 -31.24
N LEU A 76 -5.48 11.82 -32.46
CA LEU A 76 -6.47 11.58 -33.51
C LEU A 76 -7.08 10.17 -33.38
N GLY A 77 -8.38 10.09 -33.12
CA GLY A 77 -9.11 8.81 -33.11
C GLY A 77 -9.63 8.46 -34.52
N VAL A 78 -9.34 7.25 -35.01
CA VAL A 78 -9.67 6.82 -36.39
C VAL A 78 -10.75 5.74 -36.46
N MET A 79 -11.55 5.56 -35.41
CA MET A 79 -12.72 4.65 -35.39
C MET A 79 -13.72 4.92 -36.52
N ALA A 80 -13.77 6.16 -37.02
CA ALA A 80 -14.65 6.57 -38.11
C ALA A 80 -14.07 6.29 -39.51
N MET A 81 -12.97 5.54 -39.61
CA MET A 81 -12.33 5.14 -40.88
C MET A 81 -12.47 3.62 -41.03
N GLY A 82 -13.01 3.16 -42.15
CA GLY A 82 -13.23 1.74 -42.40
C GLY A 82 -14.24 1.48 -43.52
N SER A 83 -14.98 0.39 -43.42
CA SER A 83 -15.97 0.02 -44.44
C SER A 83 -17.36 0.57 -44.11
N LYS A 84 -18.02 1.20 -45.09
CA LYS A 84 -19.42 1.64 -44.96
C LYS A 84 -20.41 0.49 -44.70
N LYS A 85 -19.99 -0.77 -44.95
CA LYS A 85 -20.75 -1.97 -44.55
C LYS A 85 -20.92 -2.10 -43.04
N TRP A 86 -19.96 -1.62 -42.26
CA TRP A 86 -19.97 -1.70 -40.80
C TRP A 86 -20.79 -0.58 -40.17
N ASN A 87 -20.66 0.62 -40.71
CA ASN A 87 -21.49 1.75 -40.32
C ASN A 87 -21.49 2.78 -41.45
N ALA A 88 -22.67 3.21 -41.90
CA ALA A 88 -22.80 4.16 -43.01
C ALA A 88 -22.10 5.51 -42.77
N LEU A 89 -21.77 5.84 -41.52
CA LEU A 89 -21.09 7.07 -41.12
C LEU A 89 -19.56 6.95 -41.03
N VAL A 90 -18.95 5.83 -41.45
CA VAL A 90 -17.49 5.76 -41.59
C VAL A 90 -17.03 6.27 -42.95
N MET A 91 -15.82 6.81 -42.97
CA MET A 91 -15.09 7.20 -44.17
C MET A 91 -14.37 5.98 -44.74
N GLU A 92 -14.47 5.81 -46.04
CA GLU A 92 -13.71 4.76 -46.73
C GLU A 92 -12.29 5.21 -47.01
N GLU A 93 -11.47 4.36 -47.64
CA GLU A 93 -10.03 4.57 -47.74
C GLU A 93 -9.66 5.93 -48.37
N GLU A 94 -10.23 6.30 -49.52
CA GLU A 94 -9.88 7.53 -50.22
C GLU A 94 -10.15 8.79 -49.37
N GLU A 95 -11.34 8.88 -48.77
CA GLU A 95 -11.74 9.95 -47.86
C GLU A 95 -10.83 9.98 -46.62
N SER A 96 -10.52 8.82 -46.07
CA SER A 96 -9.67 8.67 -44.88
C SER A 96 -8.23 9.11 -45.13
N LEU A 97 -7.66 8.78 -46.30
CA LEU A 97 -6.31 9.20 -46.69
C LEU A 97 -6.18 10.72 -46.76
N GLN A 98 -7.21 11.43 -47.25
CA GLN A 98 -7.21 12.89 -47.29
C GLN A 98 -7.16 13.49 -45.87
N VAL A 99 -7.93 12.92 -44.94
CA VAL A 99 -7.97 13.36 -43.54
C VAL A 99 -6.64 13.05 -42.83
N LEU A 100 -6.08 11.86 -43.01
CA LEU A 100 -4.80 11.47 -42.40
C LEU A 100 -3.63 12.31 -42.95
N LYS A 101 -3.65 12.63 -44.24
CA LYS A 101 -2.69 13.58 -44.84
C LYS A 101 -2.79 14.95 -44.19
N ALA A 102 -3.99 15.50 -44.09
CA ALA A 102 -4.21 16.80 -43.47
C ALA A 102 -3.80 16.83 -41.99
N ALA A 103 -4.01 15.72 -41.26
CA ALA A 103 -3.59 15.55 -39.86
C ALA A 103 -2.07 15.55 -39.72
N TRP A 104 -1.39 14.76 -40.55
CA TRP A 104 0.07 14.71 -40.60
C TRP A 104 0.68 16.08 -40.88
N GLU A 105 0.17 16.80 -41.88
CA GLU A 105 0.66 18.14 -42.27
C GLU A 105 0.53 19.18 -41.16
N ARG A 106 -0.39 18.98 -40.21
CA ARG A 106 -0.62 19.84 -39.03
C ARG A 106 0.14 19.39 -37.78
N GLY A 107 0.88 18.29 -37.84
CA GLY A 107 1.63 17.74 -36.71
C GLY A 107 0.83 16.83 -35.78
N LEU A 108 -0.36 16.37 -36.18
CA LEU A 108 -1.08 15.32 -35.44
C LEU A 108 -0.42 13.97 -35.75
N THR A 109 0.63 13.65 -35.01
CA THR A 109 1.46 12.46 -35.24
C THR A 109 1.02 11.25 -34.42
N THR A 110 0.04 11.37 -33.51
CA THR A 110 -0.45 10.25 -32.71
C THR A 110 -1.85 9.83 -33.15
N TRP A 111 -1.98 8.59 -33.64
CA TRP A 111 -3.22 8.04 -34.21
C TRP A 111 -3.69 6.82 -33.42
N ASP A 112 -4.95 6.83 -32.96
CA ASP A 112 -5.58 5.77 -32.17
C ASP A 112 -6.61 4.99 -33.01
N THR A 113 -6.34 3.70 -33.21
CA THR A 113 -7.18 2.71 -33.87
C THR A 113 -7.43 1.51 -32.95
N ALA A 114 -8.07 0.43 -33.43
CA ALA A 114 -8.22 -0.83 -32.72
C ALA A 114 -8.41 -1.98 -33.73
N ASN A 115 -8.04 -3.20 -33.33
CA ASN A 115 -8.24 -4.41 -34.13
C ASN A 115 -9.69 -4.59 -34.61
N VAL A 116 -10.68 -4.23 -33.79
CA VAL A 116 -12.11 -4.40 -34.07
C VAL A 116 -12.75 -3.26 -34.85
N TYR A 117 -12.07 -2.13 -35.07
CA TYR A 117 -12.66 -1.01 -35.79
C TYR A 117 -12.89 -1.36 -37.25
N SER A 118 -14.17 -1.41 -37.65
CA SER A 118 -14.61 -1.90 -38.96
C SER A 118 -13.99 -3.25 -39.32
N SER A 119 -14.02 -4.22 -38.39
CA SER A 119 -13.45 -5.56 -38.58
C SER A 119 -11.99 -5.54 -39.08
N GLY A 120 -11.17 -4.63 -38.56
CA GLY A 120 -9.76 -4.48 -38.90
C GLY A 120 -9.47 -3.50 -40.05
N ALA A 121 -10.47 -3.08 -40.83
CA ALA A 121 -10.27 -2.19 -41.98
C ALA A 121 -9.67 -0.83 -41.58
N SER A 122 -9.93 -0.35 -40.34
CA SER A 122 -9.31 0.88 -39.83
C SER A 122 -7.78 0.78 -39.75
N GLU A 123 -7.23 -0.36 -39.32
CA GLU A 123 -5.78 -0.60 -39.26
C GLU A 123 -5.19 -0.70 -40.67
N GLU A 124 -5.91 -1.31 -41.62
CA GLU A 124 -5.50 -1.40 -43.02
C GLU A 124 -5.40 -0.01 -43.67
N ILE A 125 -6.38 0.87 -43.41
CA ILE A 125 -6.37 2.26 -43.90
C ILE A 125 -5.19 3.03 -43.30
N VAL A 126 -4.90 2.87 -42.00
CA VAL A 126 -3.73 3.51 -41.37
C VAL A 126 -2.43 3.02 -42.02
N GLY A 127 -2.29 1.71 -42.25
CA GLY A 127 -1.14 1.14 -42.96
C GLY A 127 -1.01 1.63 -44.40
N ALA A 128 -2.13 1.72 -45.11
CA ALA A 128 -2.19 2.29 -46.46
C ALA A 128 -1.77 3.77 -46.46
N ALA A 129 -2.17 4.55 -45.44
CA ALA A 129 -1.79 5.95 -45.30
C ALA A 129 -0.29 6.14 -45.18
N LEU A 130 0.38 5.33 -44.34
CA LEU A 130 1.85 5.39 -44.22
C LEU A 130 2.55 5.17 -45.56
N LYS A 131 2.09 4.18 -46.33
CA LYS A 131 2.70 3.81 -47.62
C LYS A 131 2.36 4.80 -48.74
N LYS A 132 1.08 5.15 -48.90
CA LYS A 132 0.58 5.99 -50.00
C LYS A 132 0.93 7.47 -49.83
N LEU A 133 1.09 7.94 -48.59
CA LEU A 133 1.46 9.32 -48.28
C LEU A 133 2.95 9.49 -48.02
N ASP A 134 3.75 8.41 -48.16
CA ASP A 134 5.19 8.38 -47.89
C ASP A 134 5.54 8.95 -46.50
N ILE A 135 4.76 8.59 -45.48
CA ILE A 135 4.98 9.06 -44.10
C ILE A 135 5.99 8.11 -43.45
N PRO A 136 7.16 8.59 -43.02
CA PRO A 136 8.14 7.73 -42.37
C PRO A 136 7.57 7.17 -41.07
N ARG A 137 7.54 5.83 -40.96
CA ARG A 137 6.93 5.11 -39.82
C ARG A 137 7.39 5.61 -38.45
N HIS A 138 8.67 5.99 -38.32
CA HIS A 138 9.27 6.48 -37.07
C HIS A 138 8.81 7.90 -36.66
N LYS A 139 8.09 8.62 -37.52
CA LYS A 139 7.54 9.95 -37.22
C LYS A 139 6.08 9.94 -36.76
N ILE A 140 5.43 8.78 -36.82
CA ILE A 140 4.06 8.57 -36.35
C ILE A 140 4.07 7.65 -35.14
N THR A 141 3.22 7.95 -34.16
CA THR A 141 2.96 7.12 -32.99
C THR A 141 1.60 6.45 -33.17
N ILE A 142 1.57 5.13 -33.31
CA ILE A 142 0.33 4.35 -33.52
C ILE A 142 -0.10 3.67 -32.22
N PHE A 143 -1.33 3.97 -31.83
CA PHE A 143 -2.03 3.30 -30.75
C PHE A 143 -3.01 2.31 -31.38
N THR A 144 -2.93 1.04 -31.00
CA THR A 144 -3.98 0.05 -31.34
C THR A 144 -4.41 -0.71 -30.09
N LYS A 145 -5.42 -1.56 -30.21
CA LYS A 145 -6.05 -2.25 -29.09
C LYS A 145 -6.26 -3.73 -29.37
N VAL A 146 -6.23 -4.51 -28.29
CA VAL A 146 -6.57 -5.93 -28.28
C VAL A 146 -7.65 -6.20 -27.24
N PHE A 147 -8.68 -6.94 -27.63
CA PHE A 147 -9.66 -7.59 -26.75
C PHE A 147 -10.69 -8.32 -27.62
N GLY A 148 -11.46 -7.59 -28.42
CA GLY A 148 -12.59 -8.17 -29.14
C GLY A 148 -12.16 -8.98 -30.35
N THR A 149 -12.96 -9.98 -30.69
CA THR A 149 -12.76 -10.83 -31.87
C THR A 149 -12.98 -10.03 -33.16
N VAL A 150 -12.09 -10.22 -34.13
CA VAL A 150 -12.19 -9.63 -35.47
C VAL A 150 -12.87 -10.65 -36.41
N PRO A 151 -14.12 -10.42 -36.83
CA PRO A 151 -14.82 -11.33 -37.73
C PRO A 151 -14.22 -11.29 -39.14
N GLU A 152 -14.28 -12.41 -39.86
CA GLU A 152 -13.82 -12.47 -41.26
C GLU A 152 -14.74 -11.67 -42.20
N GLU A 153 -16.03 -11.59 -41.86
CA GLU A 153 -17.01 -10.84 -42.62
C GLU A 153 -16.95 -9.33 -42.33
N GLN A 154 -16.84 -8.55 -43.40
CA GLN A 154 -16.93 -7.09 -43.34
C GLN A 154 -18.37 -6.63 -43.11
N GLY A 155 -18.56 -5.69 -42.19
CA GLY A 155 -19.89 -5.18 -41.81
C GLY A 155 -20.43 -5.73 -40.50
N PHE A 156 -19.77 -6.75 -39.97
CA PHE A 156 -20.19 -7.41 -38.75
C PHE A 156 -19.89 -6.55 -37.51
N ILE A 157 -20.93 -6.21 -36.76
CA ILE A 157 -20.80 -5.45 -35.51
C ILE A 157 -20.49 -6.44 -34.38
N ASN A 158 -19.22 -6.80 -34.25
CA ASN A 158 -18.75 -7.91 -33.42
C ASN A 158 -19.26 -7.90 -31.97
N TRP A 159 -19.30 -6.74 -31.29
CA TRP A 159 -19.77 -6.66 -29.89
C TRP A 159 -21.26 -6.98 -29.71
N LEU A 160 -22.07 -7.05 -30.77
CA LEU A 160 -23.47 -7.49 -30.70
C LEU A 160 -23.60 -9.02 -30.68
N PHE A 161 -22.55 -9.75 -31.03
CA PHE A 161 -22.58 -11.20 -31.25
C PHE A 161 -21.47 -11.94 -30.50
N GLU A 162 -20.80 -11.31 -29.54
CA GLU A 162 -19.61 -11.87 -28.89
C GLU A 162 -19.89 -13.23 -28.22
N ASP A 163 -21.02 -13.36 -27.52
CA ASP A 163 -21.46 -14.62 -26.90
C ASP A 163 -21.74 -15.73 -27.92
N THR A 164 -22.26 -15.35 -29.10
CA THR A 164 -22.52 -16.30 -30.19
C THR A 164 -21.23 -16.71 -30.87
N MET A 165 -20.33 -15.75 -31.13
CA MET A 165 -19.01 -16.00 -31.71
C MET A 165 -18.18 -16.94 -30.82
N ALA A 166 -18.24 -16.76 -29.50
CA ALA A 166 -17.57 -17.62 -28.53
C ALA A 166 -18.04 -19.09 -28.57
N GLN A 167 -19.24 -19.37 -29.08
CA GLN A 167 -19.80 -20.73 -29.22
C GLN A 167 -19.42 -21.41 -30.54
N THR A 168 -18.72 -20.72 -31.44
CA THR A 168 -18.33 -21.28 -32.74
C THR A 168 -16.90 -21.82 -32.71
N ARG A 169 -16.66 -22.89 -33.48
CA ARG A 169 -15.31 -23.41 -33.73
C ARG A 169 -14.41 -22.35 -34.39
N ASP A 170 -14.99 -21.49 -35.21
CA ASP A 170 -14.22 -20.60 -36.07
C ASP A 170 -13.65 -19.42 -35.27
N TYR A 171 -14.36 -18.91 -34.25
CA TYR A 171 -13.93 -17.75 -33.46
C TYR A 171 -13.41 -18.06 -32.05
N VAL A 172 -13.33 -19.34 -31.65
CA VAL A 172 -12.79 -19.74 -30.34
C VAL A 172 -11.34 -19.28 -30.16
N ASN A 173 -11.02 -18.73 -28.99
CA ASN A 173 -9.70 -18.16 -28.65
C ASN A 173 -9.22 -16.99 -29.54
N GLN A 174 -10.09 -16.38 -30.36
CA GLN A 174 -9.71 -15.23 -31.17
C GLN A 174 -9.89 -13.87 -30.46
N GLY A 175 -10.65 -13.85 -29.37
CA GLY A 175 -10.87 -12.68 -28.50
C GLY A 175 -10.44 -12.91 -27.05
N GLY A 176 -10.67 -11.91 -26.21
CA GLY A 176 -10.23 -11.84 -24.81
C GLY A 176 -8.75 -11.46 -24.66
N LEU A 177 -8.25 -11.62 -23.44
CA LEU A 177 -6.88 -11.29 -23.04
C LEU A 177 -6.03 -12.52 -22.67
N SER A 178 -6.42 -13.71 -23.14
CA SER A 178 -5.56 -14.89 -23.03
C SER A 178 -4.28 -14.66 -23.82
N ARG A 179 -3.18 -15.29 -23.40
CA ARG A 179 -1.89 -15.17 -24.09
C ARG A 179 -2.01 -15.48 -25.58
N GLY A 180 -2.72 -16.57 -25.91
CA GLY A 180 -2.90 -17.01 -27.29
C GLY A 180 -3.66 -15.98 -28.13
N ALA A 181 -4.74 -15.40 -27.58
CA ALA A 181 -5.52 -14.37 -28.25
C ALA A 181 -4.71 -13.08 -28.46
N ILE A 182 -3.99 -12.63 -27.42
CA ILE A 182 -3.15 -11.43 -27.48
C ILE A 182 -2.10 -11.54 -28.59
N PHE A 183 -1.33 -12.64 -28.62
CA PHE A 183 -0.27 -12.80 -29.61
C PHE A 183 -0.82 -12.87 -31.04
N ARG A 184 -1.91 -13.62 -31.27
CA ARG A 184 -2.54 -13.69 -32.60
C ARG A 184 -3.09 -12.34 -33.05
N ALA A 185 -3.76 -11.62 -32.16
CA ALA A 185 -4.33 -10.32 -32.48
C ALA A 185 -3.24 -9.29 -32.81
N VAL A 186 -2.12 -9.29 -32.07
CA VAL A 186 -0.99 -8.39 -32.33
C VAL A 186 -0.33 -8.71 -33.66
N ASP A 187 -0.08 -9.98 -33.98
CA ASP A 187 0.48 -10.37 -35.29
C ASP A 187 -0.45 -9.96 -36.45
N ALA A 188 -1.76 -10.12 -36.27
CA ALA A 188 -2.75 -9.68 -37.26
C ALA A 188 -2.78 -8.14 -37.40
N SER A 189 -2.71 -7.40 -36.30
CA SER A 189 -2.64 -5.93 -36.31
C SER A 189 -1.37 -5.42 -36.99
N LEU A 190 -0.20 -6.00 -36.70
CA LEU A 190 1.06 -5.65 -37.36
C LEU A 190 0.97 -5.88 -38.89
N LYS A 191 0.35 -6.99 -39.30
CA LYS A 191 0.10 -7.30 -40.71
C LYS A 191 -0.81 -6.25 -41.38
N ARG A 192 -1.94 -5.90 -40.75
CA ARG A 192 -2.88 -4.89 -41.28
C ARG A 192 -2.26 -3.49 -41.35
N LEU A 193 -1.56 -3.09 -40.29
CA LEU A 193 -0.82 -1.82 -40.24
C LEU A 193 0.39 -1.79 -41.19
N GLY A 194 0.90 -2.96 -41.59
CA GLY A 194 2.07 -3.08 -42.46
C GLY A 194 3.36 -2.55 -41.81
N THR A 195 3.56 -2.82 -40.53
CA THR A 195 4.70 -2.37 -39.72
C THR A 195 5.17 -3.49 -38.80
N ASP A 196 6.41 -3.43 -38.33
CA ASP A 196 7.01 -4.47 -37.47
C ASP A 196 6.80 -4.23 -35.98
N TYR A 197 6.38 -3.01 -35.60
CA TYR A 197 6.12 -2.63 -34.21
C TYR A 197 4.90 -1.72 -34.05
N ILE A 198 4.27 -1.79 -32.88
CA ILE A 198 3.22 -0.90 -32.37
C ILE A 198 3.83 0.02 -31.31
N ASP A 199 3.51 1.33 -31.34
CA ASP A 199 4.03 2.25 -30.34
C ASP A 199 3.34 2.06 -28.98
N VAL A 200 2.01 2.01 -28.95
CA VAL A 200 1.24 1.73 -27.74
C VAL A 200 0.16 0.68 -28.01
N LEU A 201 0.28 -0.50 -27.40
CA LEU A 201 -0.76 -1.52 -27.41
C LEU A 201 -1.66 -1.36 -26.19
N GLN A 202 -2.95 -1.13 -26.40
CA GLN A 202 -3.91 -0.99 -25.31
C GLN A 202 -4.71 -2.28 -25.13
N ILE A 203 -4.89 -2.75 -23.88
CA ILE A 203 -6.01 -3.67 -23.62
C ILE A 203 -7.31 -2.88 -23.77
N HIS A 204 -8.21 -3.34 -24.64
CA HIS A 204 -9.41 -2.55 -24.95
C HIS A 204 -10.41 -2.57 -23.78
N ARG A 205 -10.44 -3.65 -22.99
CA ARG A 205 -11.30 -3.86 -21.82
C ARG A 205 -10.58 -4.75 -20.81
N TYR A 206 -11.09 -4.81 -19.58
CA TYR A 206 -10.69 -5.86 -18.64
C TYR A 206 -11.35 -7.19 -19.00
N ASP A 207 -10.59 -8.28 -18.91
CA ASP A 207 -11.08 -9.64 -19.11
C ASP A 207 -11.19 -10.36 -17.75
N PRO A 208 -12.40 -10.63 -17.23
CA PRO A 208 -12.56 -11.35 -15.97
C PRO A 208 -12.32 -12.86 -16.10
N THR A 209 -12.22 -13.40 -17.31
CA THR A 209 -12.06 -14.84 -17.57
C THR A 209 -10.60 -15.29 -17.61
N VAL A 210 -9.66 -14.33 -17.70
CA VAL A 210 -8.23 -14.58 -17.78
C VAL A 210 -7.53 -13.98 -16.58
N SER A 211 -6.57 -14.71 -16.00
CA SER A 211 -5.79 -14.17 -14.88
C SER A 211 -5.06 -12.88 -15.31
N PRO A 212 -5.09 -11.81 -14.49
CA PRO A 212 -4.30 -10.62 -14.73
C PRO A 212 -2.79 -10.91 -14.91
N GLU A 213 -2.25 -11.91 -14.22
CA GLU A 213 -0.87 -12.37 -14.32
C GLU A 213 -0.53 -12.89 -15.72
N GLU A 214 -1.38 -13.73 -16.31
CA GLU A 214 -1.20 -14.20 -17.70
C GLU A 214 -1.24 -13.04 -18.69
N THR A 215 -2.24 -12.16 -18.55
CA THR A 215 -2.40 -10.98 -19.40
C THR A 215 -1.16 -10.08 -19.34
N MET A 216 -0.73 -9.71 -18.12
CA MET A 216 0.42 -8.82 -17.92
C MET A 216 1.72 -9.46 -18.40
N LYS A 217 1.92 -10.76 -18.20
CA LYS A 217 3.10 -11.46 -18.73
C LYS A 217 3.07 -11.50 -20.26
N ALA A 218 1.92 -11.74 -20.88
CA ALA A 218 1.80 -11.75 -22.34
C ALA A 218 2.13 -10.38 -22.96
N LEU A 219 1.62 -9.30 -22.36
CA LEU A 219 1.92 -7.93 -22.76
C LEU A 219 3.41 -7.60 -22.56
N HIS A 220 3.99 -8.01 -21.44
CA HIS A 220 5.42 -7.81 -21.18
C HIS A 220 6.30 -8.57 -22.19
N ASP A 221 5.99 -9.84 -22.47
CA ASP A 221 6.74 -10.64 -23.45
C ASP A 221 6.67 -10.01 -24.86
N LEU A 222 5.54 -9.40 -25.24
CA LEU A 222 5.44 -8.64 -26.49
C LEU A 222 6.36 -7.42 -26.52
N VAL A 223 6.47 -6.71 -25.39
CA VAL A 223 7.42 -5.58 -25.25
C VAL A 223 8.86 -6.07 -25.35
N GLN A 224 9.21 -7.16 -24.65
CA GLN A 224 10.53 -7.77 -24.72
C GLN A 224 10.87 -8.26 -26.14
N SER A 225 9.86 -8.70 -26.91
CA SER A 225 10.05 -9.13 -28.30
C SER A 225 10.26 -8.00 -29.31
N GLY A 226 10.05 -6.73 -28.91
CA GLY A 226 10.16 -5.56 -29.79
C GLY A 226 8.95 -5.32 -30.70
N LYS A 227 7.90 -6.16 -30.64
CA LYS A 227 6.64 -5.96 -31.38
C LYS A 227 5.82 -4.79 -30.85
N VAL A 228 6.03 -4.40 -29.59
CA VAL A 228 5.30 -3.34 -28.89
C VAL A 228 6.29 -2.50 -28.10
N ASN A 229 6.24 -1.17 -28.20
CA ASN A 229 7.14 -0.29 -27.41
C ASN A 229 6.59 -0.01 -26.00
N TYR A 230 5.30 0.33 -25.90
CA TYR A 230 4.62 0.65 -24.65
C TYR A 230 3.24 -0.03 -24.59
N ILE A 231 2.70 -0.18 -23.38
CA ILE A 231 1.36 -0.73 -23.18
C ILE A 231 0.45 0.27 -22.48
N GLY A 232 -0.85 0.23 -22.79
CA GLY A 232 -1.90 1.00 -22.14
C GLY A 232 -3.12 0.13 -21.80
N ALA A 233 -4.09 0.72 -21.10
CA ALA A 233 -5.37 0.08 -20.80
C ALA A 233 -6.55 0.98 -21.16
N SER A 234 -7.74 0.40 -21.27
CA SER A 234 -8.98 1.14 -21.53
C SER A 234 -10.13 0.53 -20.75
N SER A 235 -11.01 1.40 -20.25
CA SER A 235 -12.30 1.10 -19.61
C SER A 235 -12.31 -0.15 -18.71
N MET A 236 -12.01 0.06 -17.43
CA MET A 236 -12.01 -0.95 -16.38
C MET A 236 -12.13 -0.28 -15.01
N TRP A 237 -12.45 -1.04 -13.97
CA TRP A 237 -12.49 -0.49 -12.61
C TRP A 237 -11.08 -0.12 -12.11
N THR A 238 -10.99 0.93 -11.27
CA THR A 238 -9.71 1.38 -10.71
C THR A 238 -8.96 0.26 -9.98
N TYR A 239 -9.66 -0.54 -9.19
CA TYR A 239 -9.04 -1.66 -8.47
C TYR A 239 -8.46 -2.72 -9.42
N GLN A 240 -9.09 -2.96 -10.57
CA GLN A 240 -8.61 -3.89 -11.59
C GLN A 240 -7.34 -3.34 -12.23
N PHE A 241 -7.33 -2.05 -12.57
CA PHE A 241 -6.17 -1.42 -13.18
C PHE A 241 -4.99 -1.35 -12.19
N ALA A 242 -5.26 -0.96 -10.94
CA ALA A 242 -4.29 -0.95 -9.86
C ALA A 242 -3.70 -2.35 -9.62
N ARG A 243 -4.53 -3.40 -9.63
CA ARG A 243 -4.08 -4.79 -9.55
C ARG A 243 -3.13 -5.14 -10.69
N MET A 244 -3.45 -4.79 -11.93
CA MET A 244 -2.59 -5.10 -13.08
C MET A 244 -1.27 -4.29 -13.05
N GLN A 245 -1.30 -3.01 -12.69
CA GLN A 245 -0.10 -2.20 -12.47
C GLN A 245 0.81 -2.81 -11.40
N PHE A 246 0.22 -3.22 -10.28
CA PHE A 246 0.92 -3.86 -9.18
C PHE A 246 1.52 -5.21 -9.58
N ILE A 247 0.79 -6.04 -10.33
CA ILE A 247 1.32 -7.31 -10.85
C ILE A 247 2.54 -7.06 -11.75
N ALA A 248 2.48 -6.06 -12.61
CA ALA A 248 3.65 -5.71 -13.41
C ALA A 248 4.82 -5.25 -12.54
N GLU A 249 4.58 -4.36 -11.58
CA GLU A 249 5.61 -3.88 -10.65
C GLU A 249 6.26 -5.01 -9.85
N LYS A 250 5.45 -5.87 -9.23
CA LYS A 250 5.89 -7.01 -8.42
C LYS A 250 6.80 -7.96 -9.19
N ASN A 251 6.51 -8.18 -10.48
CA ASN A 251 7.26 -9.13 -11.31
C ASN A 251 8.36 -8.46 -12.14
N GLY A 252 8.59 -7.15 -12.01
CA GLY A 252 9.51 -6.39 -12.85
C GLY A 252 9.09 -6.35 -14.33
N TRP A 253 7.80 -6.54 -14.62
CA TRP A 253 7.23 -6.50 -15.96
C TRP A 253 6.87 -5.07 -16.37
N THR A 254 6.58 -4.90 -17.66
CA THR A 254 6.22 -3.60 -18.23
C THR A 254 4.90 -3.13 -17.64
N LYS A 255 4.88 -1.89 -17.11
CA LYS A 255 3.67 -1.23 -16.60
C LYS A 255 2.93 -0.48 -17.71
N PHE A 256 1.63 -0.26 -17.52
CA PHE A 256 0.84 0.61 -18.37
C PHE A 256 1.26 2.07 -18.21
N VAL A 257 1.44 2.76 -19.34
CA VAL A 257 1.81 4.19 -19.39
C VAL A 257 0.61 5.10 -19.66
N SER A 258 -0.52 4.54 -20.09
CA SER A 258 -1.73 5.29 -20.41
C SER A 258 -3.02 4.54 -20.07
N MET A 259 -4.07 5.30 -19.73
CA MET A 259 -5.44 4.84 -19.53
C MET A 259 -6.40 5.61 -20.46
N GLN A 260 -7.13 4.88 -21.30
CA GLN A 260 -8.16 5.38 -22.22
C GLN A 260 -9.55 5.23 -21.61
N ASN A 261 -9.96 6.22 -20.81
CA ASN A 261 -11.24 6.31 -20.10
C ASN A 261 -12.37 6.88 -20.95
N PHE A 262 -13.62 6.63 -20.54
CA PHE A 262 -14.76 7.39 -21.07
C PHE A 262 -15.03 8.61 -20.17
N TYR A 263 -14.77 9.82 -20.66
CA TYR A 263 -14.82 11.02 -19.82
C TYR A 263 -15.14 12.29 -20.61
N ASN A 264 -16.13 13.05 -20.14
CA ASN A 264 -16.59 14.31 -20.72
C ASN A 264 -17.46 15.09 -19.71
N LEU A 265 -17.89 16.31 -20.05
CA LEU A 265 -18.66 17.18 -19.14
C LEU A 265 -19.96 16.56 -18.62
N ILE A 266 -20.59 15.66 -19.39
CA ILE A 266 -21.85 14.99 -19.01
C ILE A 266 -21.63 13.55 -18.54
N TYR A 267 -20.39 13.09 -18.37
CA TYR A 267 -20.05 11.82 -17.75
C TYR A 267 -18.67 11.90 -17.08
N ARG A 268 -18.67 11.98 -15.75
CA ARG A 268 -17.50 12.31 -14.91
C ARG A 268 -17.18 11.25 -13.85
N GLU A 269 -17.70 10.04 -14.00
CA GLU A 269 -17.57 8.99 -12.97
C GLU A 269 -16.11 8.55 -12.73
N GLU A 270 -15.24 8.73 -13.72
CA GLU A 270 -13.79 8.46 -13.64
C GLU A 270 -13.07 9.37 -12.63
N GLU A 271 -13.66 10.52 -12.26
CA GLU A 271 -13.10 11.44 -11.25
C GLU A 271 -13.13 10.86 -9.82
N ARG A 272 -13.95 9.83 -9.57
CA ARG A 272 -14.08 9.21 -8.25
C ARG A 272 -12.74 8.65 -7.78
N GLU A 273 -12.10 7.85 -8.64
CA GLU A 273 -10.92 7.04 -8.30
C GLU A 273 -9.89 6.96 -9.43
N MET A 274 -10.28 6.55 -10.64
CA MET A 274 -9.34 6.20 -11.72
C MET A 274 -8.45 7.37 -12.14
N ILE A 275 -9.02 8.58 -12.30
CA ILE A 275 -8.26 9.79 -12.65
C ILE A 275 -7.25 10.13 -11.55
N LYS A 276 -7.62 9.99 -10.27
CA LYS A 276 -6.71 10.26 -9.14
C LYS A 276 -5.57 9.25 -9.13
N PHE A 277 -5.90 7.97 -9.24
CA PHE A 277 -4.93 6.88 -9.30
C PHE A 277 -3.93 7.09 -10.46
N CYS A 278 -4.41 7.41 -11.66
CA CYS A 278 -3.53 7.63 -12.82
C CYS A 278 -2.58 8.83 -12.59
N LYS A 279 -3.09 9.94 -12.03
CA LYS A 279 -2.26 11.11 -11.70
C LYS A 279 -1.18 10.80 -10.67
N GLU A 280 -1.52 10.08 -9.62
CA GLU A 280 -0.59 9.70 -8.55
C GLU A 280 0.47 8.69 -9.01
N THR A 281 0.11 7.79 -9.91
CA THR A 281 0.99 6.71 -10.41
C THR A 281 1.73 7.06 -11.69
N GLY A 282 1.58 8.29 -12.21
CA GLY A 282 2.25 8.75 -13.42
C GLY A 282 1.77 8.07 -14.70
N VAL A 283 0.49 7.67 -14.77
CA VAL A 283 -0.18 7.12 -15.96
C VAL A 283 -0.92 8.24 -16.68
N ALA A 284 -0.72 8.34 -18.00
CA ALA A 284 -1.39 9.36 -18.82
C ALA A 284 -2.90 9.08 -18.96
N LEU A 285 -3.72 10.12 -18.87
CA LEU A 285 -5.16 10.04 -19.16
C LEU A 285 -5.42 10.43 -20.62
N ILE A 286 -5.92 9.50 -21.43
CA ILE A 286 -6.20 9.68 -22.86
C ILE A 286 -7.69 9.46 -23.17
N PRO A 287 -8.61 10.28 -22.62
CA PRO A 287 -10.04 9.97 -22.65
C PRO A 287 -10.63 10.02 -24.07
N TYR A 288 -11.55 9.09 -24.35
CA TYR A 288 -12.39 9.08 -25.54
C TYR A 288 -13.81 9.58 -25.22
N GLY A 289 -14.59 9.86 -26.27
CA GLY A 289 -15.97 10.33 -26.10
C GLY A 289 -16.08 11.76 -25.56
N VAL A 290 -15.02 12.56 -25.74
CA VAL A 290 -14.85 13.94 -25.27
C VAL A 290 -16.04 14.85 -25.62
N LEU A 291 -16.69 14.62 -26.76
CA LEU A 291 -17.82 15.41 -27.24
C LEU A 291 -19.19 14.82 -26.89
N GLY A 292 -19.26 13.80 -26.01
CA GLY A 292 -20.52 13.19 -25.57
C GLY A 292 -21.37 12.65 -26.72
N ASN A 293 -20.76 11.90 -27.66
CA ASN A 293 -21.41 11.45 -28.90
C ASN A 293 -22.01 12.60 -29.74
N SER A 294 -21.28 13.71 -29.81
CA SER A 294 -21.66 14.96 -30.49
C SER A 294 -22.70 15.82 -29.76
N LEU A 295 -23.21 15.42 -28.59
CA LEU A 295 -24.15 16.23 -27.82
C LEU A 295 -23.50 17.52 -27.29
N LEU A 296 -22.21 17.49 -26.95
CA LEU A 296 -21.50 18.66 -26.41
C LEU A 296 -20.95 19.59 -27.50
N ALA A 297 -21.16 19.25 -28.77
CA ALA A 297 -20.62 19.98 -29.92
C ALA A 297 -21.67 20.85 -30.62
N LYS A 298 -22.91 20.89 -30.13
CA LYS A 298 -24.03 21.59 -30.76
C LYS A 298 -25.12 21.95 -29.73
N PRO A 299 -25.97 22.95 -30.04
CA PRO A 299 -27.18 23.24 -29.27
C PRO A 299 -28.18 22.07 -29.27
N LEU A 300 -29.07 22.03 -28.25
CA LEU A 300 -30.03 20.93 -28.04
C LEU A 300 -31.08 20.78 -29.14
N ASP A 301 -31.44 21.90 -29.78
CA ASP A 301 -32.44 22.01 -30.85
C ASP A 301 -31.89 21.62 -32.23
N VAL A 302 -30.58 21.45 -32.36
CA VAL A 302 -29.94 21.07 -33.62
C VAL A 302 -29.77 19.54 -33.70
N GLU A 303 -30.57 18.87 -34.53
CA GLU A 303 -30.39 17.43 -34.80
C GLU A 303 -29.16 17.15 -35.68
N SER A 304 -28.54 15.98 -35.50
CA SER A 304 -27.47 15.49 -36.38
C SER A 304 -27.59 13.99 -36.60
N THR A 305 -27.08 13.48 -37.73
CA THR A 305 -27.17 12.05 -38.09
C THR A 305 -26.62 11.13 -36.99
N ARG A 306 -25.60 11.59 -36.25
CA ARG A 306 -24.98 10.87 -35.12
C ARG A 306 -25.80 10.92 -33.83
N SER A 307 -26.61 11.96 -33.59
CA SER A 307 -27.48 12.00 -32.41
C SER A 307 -28.65 11.02 -32.49
N ASN A 308 -29.08 10.63 -33.70
CA ASN A 308 -30.13 9.62 -33.88
C ASN A 308 -29.65 8.20 -33.51
N LEU A 309 -28.38 7.87 -33.72
CA LEU A 309 -27.79 6.62 -33.22
C LEU A 309 -27.55 6.68 -31.70
N ALA A 310 -27.21 7.85 -31.16
CA ALA A 310 -27.03 8.06 -29.71
C ALA A 310 -28.34 7.89 -28.91
N LYS A 311 -29.51 8.23 -29.50
CA LYS A 311 -30.85 7.97 -28.92
C LYS A 311 -31.11 6.47 -28.68
N MET A 312 -30.41 5.58 -29.39
CA MET A 312 -30.55 4.12 -29.26
C MET A 312 -29.63 3.50 -28.20
N VAL A 313 -28.60 4.23 -27.74
CA VAL A 313 -27.53 3.72 -26.85
C VAL A 313 -27.45 4.46 -25.50
N ASN A 314 -27.92 5.71 -25.43
CA ASN A 314 -27.97 6.47 -24.17
C ASN A 314 -29.39 6.46 -23.58
N ARG A 315 -29.48 6.15 -22.28
CA ARG A 315 -30.58 6.64 -21.42
C ARG A 315 -30.61 8.18 -21.61
N GLY A 316 -31.78 8.73 -21.93
CA GLY A 316 -31.95 10.07 -22.51
C GLY A 316 -31.21 11.23 -21.82
N VAL A 317 -31.07 12.35 -22.54
CA VAL A 317 -30.49 13.61 -22.03
C VAL A 317 -31.27 14.07 -20.80
N THR A 318 -30.59 14.19 -19.66
CA THR A 318 -31.21 14.67 -18.41
C THR A 318 -31.29 16.20 -18.39
N ASP A 319 -32.10 16.78 -17.50
CA ASP A 319 -32.17 18.24 -17.34
C ASP A 319 -30.81 18.85 -16.95
N ALA A 320 -30.00 18.12 -16.18
CA ALA A 320 -28.64 18.50 -15.86
C ALA A 320 -27.76 18.52 -17.13
N ASP A 321 -27.86 17.50 -17.99
CA ASP A 321 -27.11 17.45 -19.25
C ASP A 321 -27.51 18.58 -20.18
N ALA A 322 -28.82 18.87 -20.28
CA ALA A 322 -29.35 19.97 -21.07
C ALA A 322 -28.82 21.32 -20.57
N THR A 323 -28.77 21.50 -19.25
CA THR A 323 -28.19 22.70 -18.62
C THR A 323 -26.70 22.83 -18.94
N ILE A 324 -25.93 21.75 -18.85
CA ILE A 324 -24.49 21.74 -19.18
C ILE A 324 -24.28 22.11 -20.65
N ILE A 325 -25.07 21.54 -21.57
CA ILE A 325 -24.99 21.84 -23.01
C ILE A 325 -25.24 23.33 -23.27
N LYS A 326 -26.26 23.91 -22.61
CA LYS A 326 -26.53 25.35 -22.70
C LYS A 326 -25.38 26.19 -22.15
N ARG A 327 -24.79 25.81 -21.01
CA ARG A 327 -23.63 26.54 -20.44
C ARG A 327 -22.40 26.46 -21.34
N ILE A 328 -22.18 25.34 -22.03
CA ILE A 328 -21.13 25.22 -23.04
C ILE A 328 -21.37 26.22 -24.18
N GLN A 329 -22.61 26.33 -24.65
CA GLN A 329 -22.98 27.27 -25.70
C GLN A 329 -22.73 28.72 -25.26
N GLU A 330 -23.16 29.12 -24.07
CA GLU A 330 -22.95 30.47 -23.53
C GLU A 330 -21.45 30.83 -23.42
N VAL A 331 -20.62 29.89 -22.93
CA VAL A 331 -19.16 30.09 -22.84
C VAL A 331 -18.53 30.18 -24.24
N ALA A 332 -18.98 29.33 -25.17
CA ALA A 332 -18.53 29.34 -26.55
C ALA A 332 -18.81 30.69 -27.23
N GLU A 333 -20.04 31.21 -27.11
CA GLU A 333 -20.44 32.51 -27.65
C GLU A 333 -19.65 33.67 -27.00
N LYS A 334 -19.46 33.65 -25.67
CA LYS A 334 -18.73 34.70 -24.94
C LYS A 334 -17.25 34.78 -25.34
N LYS A 335 -16.63 33.65 -25.69
CA LYS A 335 -15.19 33.56 -25.99
C LYS A 335 -14.88 33.54 -27.49
N ASP A 336 -15.91 33.56 -28.34
CA ASP A 336 -15.78 33.31 -29.78
C ASP A 336 -15.09 31.96 -30.08
N TYR A 337 -15.50 30.93 -29.33
CA TYR A 337 -15.06 29.54 -29.52
C TYR A 337 -16.21 28.70 -30.05
N LYS A 338 -15.90 27.53 -30.62
CA LYS A 338 -16.89 26.49 -30.93
C LYS A 338 -17.22 25.67 -29.67
N MET A 339 -18.45 25.20 -29.56
CA MET A 339 -18.85 24.31 -28.44
C MET A 339 -17.94 23.07 -28.31
N SER A 340 -17.56 22.47 -29.45
CA SER A 340 -16.62 21.35 -29.50
C SER A 340 -15.26 21.69 -28.90
N GLN A 341 -14.77 22.91 -29.13
CA GLN A 341 -13.51 23.40 -28.59
C GLN A 341 -13.61 23.62 -27.08
N VAL A 342 -14.71 24.20 -26.58
CA VAL A 342 -14.94 24.38 -25.13
C VAL A 342 -14.97 23.03 -24.42
N ALA A 343 -15.73 22.06 -24.94
CA ALA A 343 -15.81 20.72 -24.35
C ALA A 343 -14.44 20.00 -24.34
N ALA A 344 -13.68 20.07 -25.44
CA ALA A 344 -12.34 19.49 -25.50
C ALA A 344 -11.33 20.23 -24.62
N ALA A 345 -11.41 21.56 -24.54
CA ALA A 345 -10.55 22.39 -23.70
C ALA A 345 -10.79 22.13 -22.21
N TRP A 346 -12.04 21.87 -21.82
CA TRP A 346 -12.35 21.43 -20.46
C TRP A 346 -11.63 20.11 -20.14
N VAL A 347 -11.74 19.08 -21.00
CA VAL A 347 -11.05 17.79 -20.79
C VAL A 347 -9.53 17.97 -20.74
N LYS A 348 -8.95 18.75 -21.66
CA LYS A 348 -7.52 19.08 -21.65
C LYS A 348 -7.11 19.79 -20.36
N GLY A 349 -7.92 20.74 -19.89
CA GLY A 349 -7.72 21.49 -18.65
C GLY A 349 -7.72 20.63 -17.38
N LYS A 350 -8.35 19.45 -17.41
CA LYS A 350 -8.30 18.47 -16.31
C LYS A 350 -6.99 17.67 -16.26
N GLY A 351 -6.03 17.98 -17.14
CA GLY A 351 -4.73 17.31 -17.25
C GLY A 351 -4.74 16.07 -18.14
N CYS A 352 -5.70 15.98 -19.06
CA CYS A 352 -5.87 14.84 -19.96
C CYS A 352 -5.38 15.17 -21.38
N ILE A 353 -5.11 14.13 -22.18
CA ILE A 353 -4.77 14.22 -23.60
C ILE A 353 -5.96 13.67 -24.40
N PRO A 354 -6.92 14.52 -24.82
CA PRO A 354 -8.17 14.04 -25.40
C PRO A 354 -7.95 13.32 -26.73
N ILE A 355 -8.65 12.18 -26.91
CA ILE A 355 -8.78 11.52 -28.21
C ILE A 355 -9.97 12.13 -28.94
N ILE A 356 -9.71 12.78 -30.06
CA ILE A 356 -10.72 13.43 -30.88
C ILE A 356 -10.95 12.61 -32.14
N GLY A 357 -12.14 12.03 -32.26
CA GLY A 357 -12.58 11.33 -33.45
C GLY A 357 -13.23 12.30 -34.44
N LEU A 358 -12.83 12.21 -35.71
CA LEU A 358 -13.44 12.98 -36.80
C LEU A 358 -14.56 12.14 -37.40
N GLY A 359 -15.81 12.58 -37.27
CA GLY A 359 -16.95 11.93 -37.95
C GLY A 359 -16.87 12.07 -39.48
N SER A 360 -17.84 11.50 -40.19
CA SER A 360 -17.93 11.31 -41.65
C SER A 360 -17.59 12.47 -42.58
N THR A 361 -17.29 13.68 -42.12
CA THR A 361 -16.84 14.77 -43.00
C THR A 361 -16.17 15.93 -42.25
N SER A 362 -15.15 16.46 -42.95
CA SER A 362 -14.52 17.79 -42.92
C SER A 362 -13.16 17.93 -42.21
N ILE A 363 -12.15 18.24 -43.03
CA ILE A 363 -10.84 18.79 -42.66
C ILE A 363 -11.01 20.01 -41.74
N GLU A 364 -12.13 20.74 -41.84
CA GLU A 364 -12.41 21.88 -40.95
C GLU A 364 -12.50 21.46 -39.46
N ARG A 365 -13.04 20.27 -39.16
CA ARG A 365 -13.06 19.76 -37.78
C ARG A 365 -11.67 19.42 -37.25
N LEU A 366 -10.72 19.15 -38.14
CA LEU A 366 -9.32 18.94 -37.80
C LEU A 366 -8.66 20.26 -37.37
N ASP A 367 -8.96 21.36 -38.07
CA ASP A 367 -8.50 22.71 -37.68
C ASP A 367 -9.07 23.10 -36.30
N ASP A 368 -10.34 22.77 -36.04
CA ASP A 368 -10.96 22.97 -34.72
C ASP A 368 -10.25 22.18 -33.61
N ALA A 369 -9.85 20.93 -33.90
CA ALA A 369 -9.10 20.09 -32.98
C ALA A 369 -7.67 20.63 -32.75
N CYS A 370 -7.02 21.18 -33.79
CA CYS A 370 -5.69 21.78 -33.67
C CYS A 370 -5.71 23.07 -32.85
N ALA A 371 -6.77 23.88 -32.98
CA ALA A 371 -6.95 25.11 -32.21
C ALA A 371 -6.95 24.90 -30.69
N LEU A 372 -7.17 23.67 -30.22
CA LEU A 372 -7.10 23.30 -28.81
C LEU A 372 -5.75 23.64 -28.14
N LYS A 373 -4.68 23.80 -28.92
CA LYS A 373 -3.39 24.32 -28.45
C LYS A 373 -3.52 25.67 -27.75
N ASP A 374 -4.32 26.57 -28.32
CA ASP A 374 -4.36 27.99 -27.92
C ASP A 374 -5.55 28.32 -27.01
N ILE A 375 -6.45 27.36 -26.77
CA ILE A 375 -7.69 27.57 -26.02
C ILE A 375 -7.50 27.25 -24.53
N LYS A 376 -7.92 28.19 -23.68
CA LYS A 376 -7.90 28.05 -22.21
C LYS A 376 -9.19 28.59 -21.60
N LEU A 377 -9.79 27.80 -20.71
CA LEU A 377 -10.94 28.19 -19.90
C LEU A 377 -10.45 28.73 -18.54
N THR A 378 -11.13 29.73 -17.98
CA THR A 378 -10.81 30.21 -16.63
C THR A 378 -11.36 29.28 -15.55
N GLU A 379 -10.89 29.40 -14.31
CA GLU A 379 -11.38 28.59 -13.19
C GLU A 379 -12.87 28.82 -12.94
N GLU A 380 -13.36 30.05 -13.11
CA GLU A 380 -14.77 30.39 -12.99
C GLU A 380 -15.61 29.72 -14.09
N GLU A 381 -15.10 29.69 -15.32
CA GLU A 381 -15.77 29.03 -16.45
C GLU A 381 -15.81 27.52 -16.25
N VAL A 382 -14.72 26.91 -15.79
CA VAL A 382 -14.69 25.48 -15.45
C VAL A 382 -15.71 25.17 -14.35
N LYS A 383 -15.72 25.95 -13.27
CA LYS A 383 -16.70 25.79 -12.19
C LYS A 383 -18.14 25.97 -12.68
N TYR A 384 -18.37 26.95 -13.55
CA TYR A 384 -19.68 27.20 -14.17
C TYR A 384 -20.14 26.02 -15.02
N LEU A 385 -19.27 25.41 -15.81
CA LEU A 385 -19.64 24.23 -16.61
C LEU A 385 -19.93 23.00 -15.75
N GLU A 386 -19.25 22.87 -14.61
CA GLU A 386 -19.29 21.68 -13.75
C GLU A 386 -20.43 21.67 -12.72
N GLU A 387 -20.87 22.84 -12.24
CA GLU A 387 -21.85 22.99 -11.17
C GLU A 387 -23.18 22.22 -11.38
N PRO A 388 -23.77 22.13 -12.60
CA PRO A 388 -25.02 21.39 -12.79
C PRO A 388 -24.85 19.87 -12.83
N TYR A 389 -23.61 19.35 -12.78
CA TYR A 389 -23.37 17.92 -12.93
C TYR A 389 -24.00 17.11 -11.80
N ILE A 390 -24.73 16.06 -12.17
CA ILE A 390 -25.29 15.08 -11.24
C ILE A 390 -24.59 13.74 -11.48
N PRO A 391 -24.14 13.05 -10.42
CA PRO A 391 -23.52 11.74 -10.54
C PRO A 391 -24.40 10.74 -11.30
N LYS A 392 -23.77 9.96 -12.18
CA LYS A 392 -24.43 8.96 -13.03
C LYS A 392 -24.09 7.55 -12.60
N PRO A 393 -24.93 6.55 -12.92
CA PRO A 393 -24.51 5.16 -12.85
C PRO A 393 -23.25 4.94 -13.69
N VAL A 394 -22.31 4.17 -13.15
CA VAL A 394 -21.10 3.80 -13.87
C VAL A 394 -21.50 3.01 -15.11
N ASN A 395 -21.01 3.45 -16.26
CA ASN A 395 -21.25 2.86 -17.57
C ASN A 395 -19.89 2.48 -18.17
N ARG A 396 -19.84 1.43 -18.98
CA ARG A 396 -18.66 1.01 -19.74
C ARG A 396 -17.54 0.30 -18.97
N HIS A 397 -17.72 0.01 -17.68
CA HIS A 397 -16.82 -0.88 -16.92
C HIS A 397 -17.28 -2.35 -16.89
N ASP A 398 -18.58 -2.61 -17.04
CA ASP A 398 -19.18 -3.95 -16.90
C ASP A 398 -19.73 -4.54 -18.20
N HIS A 399 -19.40 -3.96 -19.36
CA HIS A 399 -19.96 -4.33 -20.66
C HIS A 399 -19.45 -5.69 -21.17
N TYR A 400 -19.71 -6.77 -20.43
CA TYR A 400 -19.68 -8.15 -20.91
C TYR A 400 -20.68 -9.09 -20.23
N HIS A 401 -21.47 -8.61 -19.26
CA HIS A 401 -22.66 -9.33 -18.80
C HIS A 401 -23.92 -8.59 -19.25
N ILE A 402 -24.25 -8.69 -20.54
CA ILE A 402 -25.67 -8.67 -20.91
C ILE A 402 -26.19 -10.05 -20.50
N SER A 403 -26.58 -10.18 -19.23
CA SER A 403 -27.42 -11.29 -18.81
C SER A 403 -28.64 -11.32 -19.71
N ALA A 404 -28.91 -12.50 -20.27
CA ALA A 404 -30.01 -12.90 -21.13
C ALA A 404 -31.42 -12.35 -20.77
N ASN A 405 -31.64 -11.04 -20.93
CA ASN A 405 -32.93 -10.36 -20.89
C ASN A 405 -33.06 -9.38 -22.08
N ALA A 406 -32.50 -9.74 -23.23
CA ALA A 406 -32.70 -9.01 -24.48
C ALA A 406 -34.13 -9.17 -25.05
N ASP A 407 -34.98 -10.01 -24.44
CA ASP A 407 -36.37 -10.20 -24.84
C ASP A 407 -37.34 -9.14 -24.28
N GLU A 408 -36.96 -8.39 -23.22
CA GLU A 408 -37.87 -7.41 -22.61
C GLU A 408 -37.79 -6.00 -23.24
N THR A 409 -36.72 -5.68 -23.97
CA THR A 409 -36.55 -4.33 -24.55
C THR A 409 -37.29 -4.13 -25.87
N TYR A 410 -37.74 -5.22 -26.51
CA TYR A 410 -38.61 -5.16 -27.70
C TYR A 410 -40.12 -5.26 -27.37
N ALA A 411 -40.50 -5.63 -26.14
CA ALA A 411 -41.90 -5.83 -25.76
C ALA A 411 -42.58 -4.62 -25.07
N MET A 412 -41.83 -3.61 -24.61
CA MET A 412 -42.40 -2.46 -23.89
C MET A 412 -42.94 -1.33 -24.78
N ALA A 413 -42.97 -1.51 -26.11
CA ALA A 413 -43.67 -0.60 -27.03
C ALA A 413 -45.20 -0.82 -27.07
N SER A 414 -45.77 -1.69 -26.23
CA SER A 414 -47.22 -1.93 -26.20
C SER A 414 -47.74 -2.34 -24.82
N ALA A 415 -47.88 -1.39 -23.89
CA ALA A 415 -48.90 -1.46 -22.84
C ALA A 415 -49.09 -0.09 -22.14
N LYS A 416 -50.29 0.47 -22.27
CA LYS A 416 -50.78 1.64 -21.54
C LYS A 416 -51.33 1.23 -20.16
N HIS A 417 -51.17 2.13 -19.19
CA HIS A 417 -51.94 2.30 -17.94
C HIS A 417 -51.78 1.27 -16.80
N ALA A 418 -51.20 1.72 -15.68
CA ALA A 418 -51.85 1.77 -14.35
C ALA A 418 -50.86 2.27 -13.27
N THR A 419 -51.33 3.17 -12.40
CA THR A 419 -50.64 3.63 -11.17
C THR A 419 -51.09 2.80 -9.95
N PRO A 420 -50.28 2.74 -8.87
CA PRO A 420 -50.86 2.99 -7.54
C PRO A 420 -49.98 3.76 -6.53
N LYS A 421 -50.64 4.23 -5.46
CA LYS A 421 -50.24 5.22 -4.43
C LYS A 421 -49.64 4.62 -3.14
N LYS A 422 -48.74 5.41 -2.51
CA LYS A 422 -48.45 5.75 -1.08
C LYS A 422 -48.64 4.75 0.09
N LYS A 423 -47.64 4.74 1.00
CA LYS A 423 -47.63 4.99 2.48
C LYS A 423 -46.17 4.76 2.97
N GLY A 424 -45.48 5.51 3.82
CA GLY A 424 -45.79 6.51 4.84
C GLY A 424 -45.55 5.90 6.24
N ASP A 425 -44.45 6.26 6.92
CA ASP A 425 -44.36 6.28 8.39
C ASP A 425 -43.15 7.09 8.93
N VAL A 426 -43.38 7.67 10.10
CA VAL A 426 -42.72 8.81 10.77
C VAL A 426 -42.07 8.33 12.07
N PHE A 427 -40.92 8.89 12.48
CA PHE A 427 -40.57 8.96 13.91
C PHE A 427 -39.96 10.31 14.30
N GLN A 428 -40.47 10.84 15.42
CA GLN A 428 -40.32 12.18 15.96
C GLN A 428 -39.04 12.40 16.77
N GLN A 429 -38.52 13.62 16.66
CA GLN A 429 -37.55 14.28 17.52
C GLN A 429 -38.22 14.72 18.83
N ILE A 430 -37.55 14.54 19.98
CA ILE A 430 -37.88 15.20 21.24
C ILE A 430 -36.63 15.93 21.74
N ASP A 431 -36.79 17.22 21.99
CA ASP A 431 -35.79 18.15 22.50
C ASP A 431 -36.25 18.72 23.85
N THR A 432 -35.28 19.27 24.61
CA THR A 432 -35.35 20.24 25.73
C THR A 432 -35.25 19.69 27.19
N PRO A 433 -34.88 20.53 28.20
CA PRO A 433 -33.47 20.74 28.65
C PRO A 433 -33.32 20.70 30.19
N ILE A 434 -32.10 20.70 30.76
CA ILE A 434 -31.79 21.31 32.08
C ILE A 434 -30.28 21.60 32.18
N THR A 435 -29.97 22.83 32.57
CA THR A 435 -28.66 23.38 32.88
C THR A 435 -28.34 23.25 34.38
N THR A 436 -27.10 22.86 34.70
CA THR A 436 -26.29 23.39 35.81
C THR A 436 -24.85 22.84 35.69
N ARG A 437 -23.87 23.70 35.37
CA ARG A 437 -22.45 23.31 35.23
C ARG A 437 -21.67 23.62 36.52
N PRO A 438 -20.89 22.69 37.09
CA PRO A 438 -19.92 23.01 38.12
C PRO A 438 -18.63 23.59 37.50
N ILE A 439 -18.13 24.70 38.05
CA ILE A 439 -16.89 25.36 37.60
C ILE A 439 -15.67 24.67 38.24
N CYS A 440 -14.71 24.22 37.43
CA CYS A 440 -13.50 23.54 37.93
C CYS A 440 -12.54 24.51 38.67
N LYS A 441 -11.78 23.99 39.65
CA LYS A 441 -10.85 24.79 40.49
C LYS A 441 -9.77 25.52 39.70
N ARG A 442 -9.46 25.10 38.47
CA ARG A 442 -8.45 25.71 37.59
C ARG A 442 -8.99 26.98 36.90
N CYS A 443 -10.23 26.94 36.41
CA CYS A 443 -10.91 28.10 35.81
C CYS A 443 -11.22 29.18 36.87
N LYS A 444 -11.54 28.77 38.10
CA LYS A 444 -11.71 29.66 39.26
C LYS A 444 -10.42 30.38 39.69
N LYS A 445 -9.25 29.80 39.41
CA LYS A 445 -7.93 30.36 39.76
C LYS A 445 -7.32 31.23 38.66
N GLY A 446 -7.80 31.13 37.42
CA GLY A 446 -7.29 31.87 36.26
C GLY A 446 -8.20 32.98 35.75
N ASN A 447 -9.38 33.17 36.35
CA ASN A 447 -10.40 34.11 35.87
C ASN A 447 -10.78 33.90 34.38
N PHE A 448 -10.83 32.64 33.96
CA PHE A 448 -11.22 32.22 32.60
C PHE A 448 -12.56 31.47 32.61
N THR A 449 -13.35 31.65 31.56
CA THR A 449 -14.59 30.89 31.31
C THR A 449 -14.25 29.50 30.76
N CYS A 450 -14.90 28.44 31.27
CA CYS A 450 -14.61 27.05 30.87
C CYS A 450 -15.41 26.65 29.63
N GLU A 451 -14.75 26.51 28.48
CA GLU A 451 -15.28 25.80 27.31
C GLU A 451 -14.76 24.35 27.36
N GLY A 452 -15.60 23.44 27.87
CA GLY A 452 -15.22 22.06 28.16
C GLY A 452 -15.05 21.19 26.91
N PHE A 453 -14.04 20.32 26.94
CA PHE A 453 -13.89 19.15 26.08
C PHE A 453 -14.47 17.96 26.86
N GLU A 454 -15.66 17.49 26.49
CA GLU A 454 -16.21 16.20 26.95
C GLU A 454 -16.18 15.23 25.77
N ASN A 455 -15.60 14.05 25.97
CA ASN A 455 -15.77 12.89 25.10
C ASN A 455 -16.53 11.83 25.92
N THR A 456 -17.60 11.29 25.36
CA THR A 456 -18.59 10.39 25.99
C THR A 456 -18.08 9.00 26.40
N ASP A 457 -16.77 8.73 26.32
CA ASP A 457 -16.21 7.37 26.44
C ASP A 457 -15.29 7.15 27.66
N GLY A 458 -15.41 7.97 28.72
CA GLY A 458 -14.84 7.63 30.03
C GLY A 458 -13.31 7.54 30.14
N LEU A 459 -12.55 8.10 29.19
CA LEU A 459 -11.09 8.16 29.27
C LEU A 459 -10.62 9.27 30.22
N ILE A 460 -10.11 8.89 31.38
CA ILE A 460 -9.34 9.78 32.26
C ILE A 460 -7.90 9.84 31.75
N PHE A 461 -7.46 11.03 31.37
CA PHE A 461 -6.07 11.32 31.03
C PHE A 461 -5.20 11.19 32.28
N LEU A 462 -4.45 10.09 32.44
CA LEU A 462 -3.36 10.03 33.41
C LEU A 462 -2.15 10.74 32.82
N ASN A 463 -2.09 12.04 33.07
CA ASN A 463 -0.90 12.83 32.84
C ASN A 463 0.26 12.30 33.70
N GLU A 464 1.24 11.62 33.10
CA GLU A 464 2.46 11.17 33.77
C GLU A 464 3.33 12.32 34.34
N ASN A 465 2.98 13.60 34.12
CA ASN A 465 3.67 14.73 34.73
C ASN A 465 3.33 14.96 36.22
N GLU A 466 2.35 14.27 36.81
CA GLU A 466 2.07 14.40 38.25
C GLU A 466 3.14 13.75 39.16
N TYR A 467 3.97 12.83 38.63
CA TYR A 467 5.03 12.16 39.39
C TYR A 467 6.40 12.84 39.30
N VAL A 468 6.63 13.64 38.25
CA VAL A 468 7.89 14.36 38.03
C VAL A 468 7.92 15.70 38.78
N GLY A 469 6.75 16.28 39.07
CA GLY A 469 6.60 17.54 39.81
C GLY A 469 6.44 17.42 41.33
N GLY A 470 6.45 16.22 41.91
CA GLY A 470 6.35 16.02 43.36
C GLY A 470 4.97 16.28 44.00
N ALA A 471 3.91 16.48 43.21
CA ALA A 471 2.57 16.81 43.72
C ALA A 471 1.74 15.59 44.18
N ARG A 472 2.18 14.35 43.90
CA ARG A 472 1.63 13.09 44.45
C ARG A 472 2.75 12.09 44.76
N LYS A 473 2.66 11.41 45.92
CA LYS A 473 3.54 10.26 46.24
C LYS A 473 2.95 8.97 45.65
N ARG A 474 3.82 8.11 45.09
CA ARG A 474 3.45 6.79 44.55
C ARG A 474 2.77 5.92 45.63
N PRO A 475 1.79 5.08 45.28
CA PRO A 475 1.27 4.07 46.20
C PRO A 475 2.41 3.14 46.63
N ARG A 476 2.60 2.96 47.93
CA ARG A 476 3.53 1.96 48.48
C ARG A 476 2.85 0.59 48.45
N GLY A 477 3.50 -0.41 47.86
CA GLY A 477 3.20 -1.82 48.11
C GLY A 477 3.49 -2.19 49.58
N PRO A 478 3.08 -3.38 50.03
CA PRO A 478 3.04 -3.74 51.44
C PRO A 478 4.43 -3.64 52.10
N ASN A 479 4.45 -3.07 53.32
CA ASN A 479 5.63 -2.94 54.15
C ASN A 479 6.25 -4.31 54.42
N THR A 480 7.54 -4.45 54.16
CA THR A 480 8.41 -5.33 54.95
C THR A 480 9.38 -4.43 55.70
N SER A 481 8.98 -4.04 56.90
CA SER A 481 9.90 -3.66 57.95
C SER A 481 10.62 -4.93 58.41
N ASP A 482 11.89 -5.05 58.04
CA ASP A 482 12.94 -5.54 58.95
C ASP A 482 14.29 -5.07 58.42
N GLY A 483 14.83 -4.07 59.11
CA GLY A 483 16.21 -3.65 58.96
C GLY A 483 17.04 -4.20 60.10
N ARG A 484 18.30 -4.56 59.82
CA ARG A 484 19.45 -4.12 60.63
C ARG A 484 20.81 -4.41 59.97
N SER A 485 21.51 -3.29 59.71
CA SER A 485 22.96 -3.03 59.90
C SER A 485 23.98 -3.82 59.05
N ILE A 486 25.10 -3.27 58.58
CA ILE A 486 26.11 -2.41 59.23
C ILE A 486 26.79 -1.56 58.13
N SER A 487 26.65 -0.23 58.16
CA SER A 487 27.64 0.79 58.57
C SER A 487 28.96 0.88 57.78
N ARG A 488 29.17 2.04 57.15
CA ARG A 488 30.48 2.62 56.80
C ARG A 488 30.99 3.39 58.02
N THR A 489 32.28 3.22 58.33
CA THR A 489 33.03 4.21 59.11
C THR A 489 33.95 4.98 58.17
N LEU A 490 33.90 6.30 58.27
CA LEU A 490 34.84 7.26 57.70
C LEU A 490 36.20 7.17 58.41
N ALA A 491 37.28 7.37 57.67
CA ALA A 491 38.51 7.92 58.20
C ALA A 491 39.11 8.89 57.18
N THR A 492 39.47 10.06 57.69
CA THR A 492 40.04 11.22 57.01
C THR A 492 41.55 11.10 56.79
N SER A 493 41.99 11.87 55.78
CA SER A 493 43.27 12.59 55.67
C SER A 493 44.56 11.88 55.23
N THR A 494 45.19 12.56 54.26
CA THR A 494 46.62 12.84 54.02
C THR A 494 47.41 12.04 52.97
N ASN A 495 48.11 12.86 52.17
CA ASN A 495 49.33 12.66 51.39
C ASN A 495 49.27 12.24 49.90
N GLU A 496 49.44 13.28 49.08
CA GLU A 496 50.53 13.51 48.12
C GLU A 496 50.88 12.49 47.01
N SER A 497 51.14 13.13 45.86
CA SER A 497 52.07 12.79 44.78
C SER A 497 51.55 12.03 43.55
N GLN A 498 51.98 12.58 42.41
CA GLN A 498 51.71 12.22 41.02
C GLN A 498 52.71 11.13 40.52
N PRO A 499 52.66 10.67 39.24
CA PRO A 499 52.78 9.27 38.77
C PRO A 499 54.22 8.96 38.25
N PRO A 500 54.54 8.00 37.34
CA PRO A 500 53.84 6.86 36.68
C PRO A 500 54.71 5.56 36.65
N THR A 501 54.53 4.66 35.64
CA THR A 501 55.48 3.64 35.05
C THR A 501 54.94 2.19 35.14
N ILE A 502 54.34 1.58 34.09
CA ILE A 502 54.88 0.86 32.90
C ILE A 502 55.34 -0.61 33.15
N LEU A 503 54.64 -1.56 32.48
CA LEU A 503 55.03 -2.92 31.99
C LEU A 503 55.02 -4.14 32.98
N PRO A 504 55.09 -5.43 32.52
CA PRO A 504 53.95 -6.23 32.04
C PRO A 504 53.95 -7.73 32.50
N ALA A 505 52.87 -8.46 32.16
CA ALA A 505 52.74 -9.91 31.92
C ALA A 505 53.34 -10.96 32.89
N THR A 506 52.50 -11.90 33.39
CA THR A 506 52.82 -13.36 33.40
C THR A 506 51.60 -14.27 33.64
N ARG A 507 51.60 -15.42 32.95
CA ARG A 507 50.66 -16.57 33.00
C ARG A 507 51.03 -17.56 34.12
N ILE A 508 50.03 -18.24 34.73
CA ILE A 508 50.02 -19.67 35.22
C ILE A 508 48.51 -20.09 35.28
N ILE A 509 47.90 -20.96 34.44
CA ILE A 509 47.84 -22.45 34.28
C ILE A 509 47.12 -23.25 35.40
N GLY A 510 46.09 -24.04 34.99
CA GLY A 510 45.51 -25.24 35.64
C GLY A 510 44.11 -25.05 36.29
N THR A 511 43.06 -25.86 36.13
CA THR A 511 42.87 -27.26 35.70
C THR A 511 41.39 -27.54 35.29
N THR A 512 41.19 -28.61 34.52
CA THR A 512 40.01 -29.07 33.73
C THR A 512 38.95 -29.90 34.49
N HIS A 513 37.68 -29.88 34.03
CA HIS A 513 36.83 -31.09 33.86
C HIS A 513 35.64 -30.88 32.87
N HIS A 514 35.37 -31.94 32.09
CA HIS A 514 34.44 -32.19 30.97
C HIS A 514 33.01 -31.61 31.05
N GLY A 515 32.25 -31.32 29.99
CA GLY A 515 32.39 -31.52 28.54
C GLY A 515 31.04 -31.18 27.87
N GLN A 516 30.94 -30.01 27.24
CA GLN A 516 29.89 -29.65 26.28
C GLN A 516 30.60 -29.01 25.08
N GLN A 517 30.62 -29.71 23.95
CA GLN A 517 31.16 -29.19 22.70
C GLN A 517 30.18 -28.17 22.11
N GLY A 518 30.36 -26.91 22.46
CA GLY A 518 29.91 -25.81 21.61
C GLY A 518 30.90 -25.71 20.43
N LEU A 519 30.42 -25.95 19.21
CA LEU A 519 31.17 -25.61 18.00
C LEU A 519 31.37 -24.09 17.98
N ARG A 520 32.56 -23.65 18.41
CA ARG A 520 33.09 -22.31 18.13
C ARG A 520 33.45 -22.27 16.64
N LEU A 521 32.77 -21.39 15.89
CA LEU A 521 33.26 -20.93 14.59
C LEU A 521 34.70 -20.40 14.75
N PRO A 522 35.60 -20.61 13.78
CA PRO A 522 36.96 -20.08 13.86
C PRO A 522 36.88 -18.57 13.98
N ALA A 523 37.61 -18.01 14.95
CA ALA A 523 37.82 -16.57 15.03
C ALA A 523 38.64 -16.17 13.80
N LEU A 524 37.96 -15.73 12.73
CA LEU A 524 38.62 -14.92 11.71
C LEU A 524 39.12 -13.66 12.40
N GLN A 525 40.44 -13.59 12.63
CA GLN A 525 41.12 -12.33 12.86
C GLN A 525 40.96 -11.50 11.58
N LEU A 526 39.89 -10.71 11.54
CA LEU A 526 39.74 -9.64 10.56
C LEU A 526 40.84 -8.60 10.81
N PRO A 527 41.41 -8.00 9.75
CA PRO A 527 42.36 -6.91 9.91
C PRO A 527 41.70 -5.77 10.68
N VAL A 528 42.44 -5.11 11.57
CA VAL A 528 41.97 -3.94 12.32
C VAL A 528 41.72 -2.78 11.34
N LEU A 529 40.50 -2.74 10.80
CA LEU A 529 39.82 -1.50 10.49
C LEU A 529 38.94 -1.21 11.72
N THR A 530 39.15 -0.07 12.35
CA THR A 530 38.49 0.36 13.59
C THR A 530 37.02 0.69 13.33
N VAL A 531 36.19 -0.34 13.12
CA VAL A 531 34.74 -0.19 12.95
C VAL A 531 34.14 0.19 14.31
N SER A 532 33.40 1.29 14.36
CA SER A 532 32.85 1.82 15.62
C SER A 532 31.85 0.84 16.25
N LEU A 533 31.64 0.94 17.57
CA LEU A 533 30.61 0.13 18.26
C LEU A 533 29.21 0.33 17.65
N GLU A 534 28.97 1.55 17.16
CA GLU A 534 27.72 1.92 16.49
C GLU A 534 27.56 1.19 15.16
N ASP A 535 28.59 1.20 14.32
CA ASP A 535 28.61 0.49 13.03
C ASP A 535 28.48 -1.03 13.22
N GLN A 536 29.12 -1.59 14.26
CA GLN A 536 28.98 -3.01 14.60
C GLN A 536 27.56 -3.36 15.01
N ALA A 537 26.93 -2.54 15.87
CA ALA A 537 25.57 -2.75 16.33
C ALA A 537 24.56 -2.61 15.18
N LEU A 538 24.75 -1.60 14.33
CA LEU A 538 23.91 -1.38 13.16
C LEU A 538 24.08 -2.50 12.13
N ALA A 539 25.31 -2.92 11.83
CA ALA A 539 25.56 -4.03 10.90
C ALA A 539 24.96 -5.35 11.41
N TYR A 540 25.05 -5.63 12.71
CA TYR A 540 24.40 -6.79 13.33
C TYR A 540 22.88 -6.71 13.15
N TYR A 541 22.29 -5.56 13.48
CA TYR A 541 20.85 -5.36 13.40
C TYR A 541 20.34 -5.41 11.94
N SER A 542 20.98 -4.74 11.00
CA SER A 542 20.61 -4.80 9.57
C SER A 542 20.68 -6.22 9.01
N ARG A 543 21.69 -7.02 9.42
CA ARG A 543 21.78 -8.44 9.02
C ARG A 543 20.69 -9.29 9.67
N SER A 544 20.40 -9.09 10.96
CA SER A 544 19.34 -9.85 11.62
C SER A 544 17.95 -9.50 11.07
N GLN A 545 17.73 -8.24 10.69
CA GLN A 545 16.49 -7.77 10.08
C GLN A 545 16.36 -8.10 8.58
N GLY A 546 17.32 -8.79 7.97
CA GLY A 546 17.27 -9.13 6.54
C GLY A 546 17.30 -7.91 5.62
N VAL A 547 17.87 -6.78 6.07
CA VAL A 547 18.08 -5.57 5.26
C VAL A 547 19.29 -5.80 4.35
N ALA A 548 19.14 -6.72 3.41
CA ALA A 548 19.96 -6.74 2.20
C ALA A 548 19.39 -5.69 1.24
N THR A 549 20.26 -4.87 0.67
CA THR A 549 19.95 -4.02 -0.48
C THR A 549 19.40 -4.90 -1.60
N GLY A 550 18.08 -4.86 -1.84
CA GLY A 550 17.48 -5.32 -3.09
C GLY A 550 17.06 -6.79 -3.20
N THR A 551 16.40 -7.38 -2.19
CA THR A 551 15.73 -8.68 -2.39
C THR A 551 14.25 -8.66 -1.99
N ASN A 552 13.44 -9.16 -2.92
CA ASN A 552 12.00 -9.40 -2.85
C ASN A 552 11.53 -9.97 -1.50
N LEU A 553 10.65 -9.23 -0.82
CA LEU A 553 9.71 -9.80 0.14
C LEU A 553 8.31 -9.66 -0.46
N ASP A 554 7.68 -10.81 -0.69
CA ASP A 554 6.38 -10.97 -1.33
C ASP A 554 5.29 -10.19 -0.57
N HIS A 555 4.32 -9.59 -1.26
CA HIS A 555 3.28 -8.77 -0.61
C HIS A 555 2.35 -9.58 0.32
N SER A 556 2.31 -10.91 0.18
CA SER A 556 1.66 -11.82 1.14
C SER A 556 2.43 -12.01 2.45
N THR A 557 3.69 -11.54 2.52
CA THR A 557 4.56 -11.53 3.71
C THR A 557 4.68 -10.15 4.37
N ALA A 558 4.25 -9.08 3.69
CA ALA A 558 4.40 -7.70 4.16
C ALA A 558 3.55 -7.35 5.42
N ASP A 559 2.59 -8.21 5.77
CA ASP A 559 1.77 -8.10 6.99
C ASP A 559 2.47 -8.57 8.28
N LEU A 560 3.67 -9.12 8.16
CA LEU A 560 4.41 -9.73 9.26
C LEU A 560 5.60 -8.84 9.63
N ASP A 561 5.35 -7.88 10.51
CA ASP A 561 6.34 -7.11 11.29
C ASP A 561 7.45 -6.38 10.51
N SER A 562 7.08 -5.63 9.46
CA SER A 562 8.04 -4.82 8.71
C SER A 562 8.08 -3.33 9.10
N ILE A 563 7.73 -2.98 10.36
CA ILE A 563 7.96 -1.62 10.92
C ILE A 563 9.38 -1.13 10.61
N MET A 564 10.35 -2.05 10.64
CA MET A 564 11.76 -1.78 10.34
C MET A 564 12.05 -1.60 8.84
N SER A 565 11.34 -2.30 7.94
CA SER A 565 11.44 -2.10 6.49
C SER A 565 10.90 -0.72 6.10
N PHE A 566 9.80 -0.28 6.71
CA PHE A 566 9.26 1.07 6.52
C PHE A 566 10.16 2.14 7.15
N ALA A 567 10.70 1.91 8.35
CA ALA A 567 11.66 2.82 8.99
C ALA A 567 12.95 2.96 8.16
N THR A 568 13.43 1.87 7.56
CA THR A 568 14.62 1.87 6.71
C THR A 568 14.34 2.56 5.36
N ALA A 569 13.19 2.29 4.73
CA ALA A 569 12.76 3.00 3.52
C ALA A 569 12.59 4.52 3.77
N ALA A 570 12.10 4.91 4.94
CA ALA A 570 11.98 6.30 5.35
C ALA A 570 13.35 6.98 5.57
N VAL A 571 14.35 6.25 6.07
CA VAL A 571 15.74 6.75 6.19
C VAL A 571 16.43 6.82 4.82
N MET A 572 16.22 5.84 3.93
CA MET A 572 16.83 5.76 2.59
C MET A 572 16.28 6.77 1.58
N ARG A 573 15.13 7.41 1.87
CA ARG A 573 14.53 8.48 1.05
C ARG A 573 15.41 9.73 0.89
N GLN A 574 16.43 9.92 1.73
CA GLN A 574 17.10 11.23 1.82
C GLN A 574 18.51 11.34 1.23
N GLU A 575 19.15 10.24 0.81
CA GLU A 575 20.26 10.14 -0.17
C GLU A 575 21.09 8.87 0.11
N PRO A 576 21.32 7.99 -0.88
CA PRO A 576 21.98 6.69 -0.69
C PRO A 576 23.49 6.75 -0.39
N LEU A 577 24.05 7.92 -0.09
CA LEU A 577 25.51 8.15 0.01
C LEU A 577 26.02 8.57 1.39
N PHE A 578 25.17 8.75 2.41
CA PHE A 578 25.59 9.23 3.75
C PHE A 578 25.45 8.18 4.87
N PRO A 579 26.36 8.16 5.87
CA PRO A 579 26.21 7.34 7.08
C PRO A 579 24.93 7.72 7.85
N LEU A 580 24.29 6.75 8.51
CA LEU A 580 23.07 6.95 9.31
C LEU A 580 23.20 8.04 10.39
N SER A 581 24.43 8.38 10.81
CA SER A 581 24.73 9.49 11.73
C SER A 581 24.38 10.88 11.17
N ASP A 582 24.27 11.03 9.85
CA ASP A 582 24.14 12.32 9.16
C ASP A 582 22.74 12.56 8.55
N CYS A 583 21.74 11.71 8.83
CA CYS A 583 20.40 11.86 8.25
C CYS A 583 19.59 13.02 8.86
N HIS A 584 18.71 13.66 8.07
CA HIS A 584 17.91 14.81 8.52
C HIS A 584 16.76 14.45 9.49
N ASN A 585 16.60 13.17 9.89
CA ASN A 585 15.64 12.75 10.93
C ASN A 585 16.32 12.19 12.20
N PRO A 586 16.62 13.05 13.20
CA PRO A 586 17.35 12.64 14.39
C PRO A 586 16.54 11.71 15.32
N ILE A 587 15.22 11.77 15.31
CA ILE A 587 14.37 10.96 16.22
C ILE A 587 14.36 9.49 15.78
N LEU A 588 14.10 9.25 14.49
CA LEU A 588 14.05 7.90 13.93
C LEU A 588 15.42 7.22 13.99
N THR A 589 16.48 7.96 13.67
CA THR A 589 17.87 7.48 13.76
C THR A 589 18.22 7.03 15.16
N LEU A 590 17.95 7.86 16.18
CA LEU A 590 18.23 7.50 17.57
C LEU A 590 17.45 6.26 18.01
N SER A 591 16.22 6.11 17.54
CA SER A 591 15.37 4.95 17.85
C SER A 591 15.91 3.66 17.23
N ILE A 592 16.28 3.69 15.94
CA ILE A 592 16.92 2.56 15.23
C ILE A 592 18.24 2.19 15.91
N LEU A 593 19.07 3.18 16.23
CA LEU A 593 20.35 2.93 16.90
C LEU A 593 20.14 2.37 18.31
N ALA A 594 19.11 2.80 19.05
CA ALA A 594 18.80 2.26 20.36
C ALA A 594 18.50 0.76 20.29
N ILE A 595 17.56 0.33 19.43
CA ILE A 595 17.23 -1.09 19.25
C ILE A 595 18.41 -1.90 18.70
N SER A 596 19.21 -1.32 17.80
CA SER A 596 20.40 -1.98 17.24
C SER A 596 21.43 -2.30 18.32
N HIS A 597 21.72 -1.32 19.18
CA HIS A 597 22.64 -1.49 20.32
C HIS A 597 22.09 -2.44 21.38
N ALA A 598 20.77 -2.44 21.62
CA ALA A 598 20.13 -3.39 22.53
C ALA A 598 20.28 -4.83 22.03
N SER A 599 19.91 -5.08 20.76
CA SER A 599 19.97 -6.40 20.14
C SER A 599 21.41 -6.93 20.10
N PHE A 600 22.34 -6.13 19.58
CA PHE A 600 23.76 -6.50 19.55
C PHE A 600 24.35 -6.72 20.95
N GLY A 601 24.05 -5.81 21.89
CA GLY A 601 24.52 -5.88 23.26
C GLY A 601 24.01 -7.11 24.01
N ARG A 602 22.78 -7.55 23.74
CA ARG A 602 22.21 -8.78 24.30
C ARG A 602 22.82 -10.01 23.65
N ALA A 603 22.78 -10.11 22.33
CA ALA A 603 23.30 -11.26 21.57
C ALA A 603 24.79 -11.51 21.81
N ARG A 604 25.60 -10.46 21.84
CA ARG A 604 27.07 -10.54 22.04
C ARG A 604 27.49 -10.34 23.50
N LYS A 605 26.54 -10.13 24.42
CA LYS A 605 26.79 -9.86 25.85
C LYS A 605 27.73 -8.66 26.08
N VAL A 606 27.62 -7.61 25.25
CA VAL A 606 28.46 -6.40 25.30
C VAL A 606 27.75 -5.31 26.12
N GLN A 607 28.19 -5.08 27.36
CA GLN A 607 27.55 -4.11 28.27
C GLN A 607 27.68 -2.65 27.80
N SER A 608 28.79 -2.29 27.17
CA SER A 608 28.98 -0.94 26.60
C SER A 608 27.97 -0.63 25.49
N ALA A 609 27.59 -1.64 24.69
CA ALA A 609 26.53 -1.50 23.69
C ALA A 609 25.17 -1.26 24.35
N LEU A 610 24.81 -2.05 25.37
CA LEU A 610 23.57 -1.86 26.12
C LEU A 610 23.48 -0.46 26.76
N ALA A 611 24.57 0.03 27.35
CA ALA A 611 24.63 1.39 27.92
C ALA A 611 24.46 2.47 26.85
N ALA A 612 25.13 2.33 25.70
CA ALA A 612 24.99 3.25 24.57
C ALA A 612 23.57 3.22 23.97
N GLY A 613 22.93 2.06 23.89
CA GLY A 613 21.53 1.90 23.50
C GLY A 613 20.58 2.62 24.43
N GLY A 614 20.79 2.51 25.75
CA GLY A 614 20.01 3.23 26.77
C GLY A 614 20.14 4.75 26.66
N ALA A 615 21.34 5.27 26.41
CA ALA A 615 21.54 6.70 26.20
C ALA A 615 20.77 7.22 24.97
N LYS A 616 20.80 6.46 23.87
CA LYS A 616 20.07 6.77 22.63
C LYS A 616 18.56 6.70 22.81
N TYR A 617 18.06 5.67 23.50
CA TYR A 617 16.65 5.53 23.89
C TYR A 617 16.16 6.76 24.67
N CYS A 618 16.88 7.16 25.73
CA CYS A 618 16.51 8.32 26.55
C CYS A 618 16.48 9.62 25.73
N LYS A 619 17.44 9.79 24.81
CA LYS A 619 17.50 10.96 23.92
C LYS A 619 16.33 10.97 22.94
N ALA A 620 16.04 9.85 22.27
CA ALA A 620 14.90 9.69 21.38
C ALA A 620 13.58 9.98 22.09
N LEU A 621 13.36 9.39 23.27
CA LEU A 621 12.16 9.58 24.07
C LEU A 621 11.95 11.05 24.46
N LYS A 622 13.00 11.75 24.86
CA LYS A 622 12.93 13.19 25.17
C LYS A 622 12.51 14.02 23.95
N MET A 623 13.02 13.67 22.76
CA MET A 623 12.67 14.36 21.52
C MET A 623 11.24 14.05 21.07
N ILE A 624 10.79 12.80 21.16
CA ILE A 624 9.40 12.39 20.91
C ILE A 624 8.45 13.16 21.83
N ASN A 625 8.70 13.17 23.14
CA ASN A 625 7.89 13.92 24.10
C ASN A 625 7.88 15.44 23.86
N GLY A 626 8.94 15.98 23.23
CA GLY A 626 8.96 17.35 22.74
C GLY A 626 8.05 17.55 21.54
N ALA A 627 8.18 16.70 20.52
CA ALA A 627 7.40 16.74 19.28
C ALA A 627 5.89 16.52 19.53
N LEU A 628 5.52 15.68 20.50
CA LEU A 628 4.12 15.42 20.88
C LEU A 628 3.38 16.66 21.43
N LYS A 629 4.11 17.72 21.83
CA LYS A 629 3.49 18.98 22.29
C LYS A 629 2.96 19.84 21.14
N ASP A 630 3.45 19.62 19.92
CA ASP A 630 3.01 20.31 18.72
C ASP A 630 2.19 19.33 17.87
N PRO A 631 0.88 19.57 17.67
CA PRO A 631 0.03 18.66 16.92
C PRO A 631 0.48 18.42 15.48
N LEU A 632 1.20 19.35 14.84
CA LEU A 632 1.73 19.17 13.49
C LEU A 632 2.94 18.23 13.46
N GLN A 633 3.80 18.31 14.48
CA GLN A 633 4.95 17.41 14.61
C GLN A 633 4.54 16.02 15.08
N ALA A 634 3.55 15.95 15.98
CA ALA A 634 3.02 14.71 16.51
C ALA A 634 2.49 13.77 15.41
N THR A 635 1.96 14.31 14.32
CA THR A 635 1.36 13.51 13.24
C THR A 635 2.35 12.97 12.21
N ARG A 636 3.64 13.24 12.34
CA ARG A 636 4.65 12.78 11.38
C ARG A 636 4.91 11.27 11.49
N ASP A 637 5.19 10.63 10.36
CA ASP A 637 5.52 9.19 10.31
C ASP A 637 6.64 8.80 11.28
N GLU A 638 7.63 9.66 11.42
CA GLU A 638 8.85 9.33 12.14
C GLU A 638 8.60 9.32 13.65
N ILE A 639 7.63 10.09 14.13
CA ILE A 639 7.17 10.03 15.53
C ILE A 639 6.44 8.71 15.79
N LEU A 640 5.51 8.34 14.91
CA LEU A 640 4.71 7.11 15.08
C LEU A 640 5.59 5.85 14.99
N LEU A 641 6.47 5.78 13.98
CA LEU A 641 7.43 4.68 13.82
C LEU A 641 8.41 4.60 14.98
N SER A 642 8.99 5.74 15.39
CA SER A 642 9.94 5.76 16.52
C SER A 642 9.28 5.28 17.81
N THR A 643 8.02 5.67 18.06
CA THR A 643 7.29 5.25 19.26
C THR A 643 7.15 3.72 19.33
N ILE A 644 6.83 3.06 18.21
CA ILE A 644 6.77 1.58 18.20
C ILE A 644 8.19 0.95 18.25
N ILE A 645 9.19 1.53 17.58
CA ILE A 645 10.57 1.01 17.65
C ILE A 645 11.11 1.04 19.10
N LEU A 646 10.80 2.09 19.86
CA LEU A 646 11.17 2.18 21.27
C LEU A 646 10.44 1.14 22.13
N SER A 647 9.25 0.67 21.74
CA SER A 647 8.58 -0.44 22.42
C SER A 647 9.35 -1.76 22.22
N HIS A 648 9.86 -2.02 21.01
CA HIS A 648 10.73 -3.17 20.75
C HIS A 648 12.07 -3.09 21.48
N TYR A 649 12.61 -1.88 21.67
CA TYR A 649 13.79 -1.69 22.50
C TYR A 649 13.53 -2.18 23.93
N GLU A 650 12.40 -1.76 24.54
CA GLU A 650 12.02 -2.18 25.90
C GLU A 650 11.83 -3.69 26.01
N ASN A 651 11.26 -4.34 24.99
CA ASN A 651 11.19 -5.81 24.94
C ASN A 651 12.58 -6.45 24.92
N SER A 652 13.51 -5.90 24.13
CA SER A 652 14.86 -6.45 23.95
C SER A 652 15.72 -6.33 25.21
N ILE A 653 15.60 -5.21 25.93
CA ILE A 653 16.38 -4.97 27.17
C ILE A 653 15.72 -5.53 28.42
N PHE A 654 14.57 -6.21 28.30
CA PHE A 654 13.85 -6.75 29.45
C PHE A 654 14.75 -7.73 30.25
N ARG A 655 15.11 -7.37 31.49
CA ARG A 655 16.02 -8.15 32.35
C ARG A 655 15.28 -8.93 33.44
N LYS A 656 15.88 -10.06 33.82
CA LYS A 656 15.43 -11.11 34.75
C LYS A 656 15.17 -10.70 36.22
N SER A 657 15.22 -9.41 36.60
CA SER A 657 15.17 -9.03 38.02
C SER A 657 13.75 -8.95 38.58
N GLN A 658 13.43 -9.93 39.44
CA GLN A 658 12.40 -9.98 40.49
C GLN A 658 11.06 -9.28 40.17
N ILE A 659 10.24 -9.94 39.35
CA ILE A 659 8.78 -9.75 39.36
C ILE A 659 8.19 -11.10 39.77
N THR A 660 7.40 -11.11 40.84
CA THR A 660 6.63 -12.28 41.29
C THR A 660 5.48 -12.57 40.33
N GLU A 661 4.87 -13.74 40.47
CA GLU A 661 4.03 -14.50 39.52
C GLU A 661 2.77 -13.82 38.93
N HIS A 662 2.54 -12.52 39.11
CA HIS A 662 1.31 -11.84 38.73
C HIS A 662 1.41 -11.01 37.42
N ASP A 663 0.69 -11.52 36.43
CA ASP A 663 0.25 -10.96 35.14
C ASP A 663 1.27 -10.39 34.15
N ILE A 664 1.25 -10.97 32.95
CA ILE A 664 1.90 -10.47 31.72
C ILE A 664 1.54 -9.00 31.45
N LYS A 665 0.34 -8.56 31.88
CA LYS A 665 -0.12 -7.17 31.85
C LYS A 665 0.78 -6.22 32.66
N THR A 666 1.29 -6.69 33.80
CA THR A 666 2.22 -5.95 34.67
C THR A 666 3.64 -6.04 34.12
N MET A 667 4.02 -7.19 33.54
CA MET A 667 5.37 -7.44 33.01
C MET A 667 5.73 -6.55 31.81
N ALA A 668 4.77 -6.22 30.93
CA ALA A 668 5.02 -5.41 29.72
C ALA A 668 4.54 -3.95 29.84
N ALA A 669 4.34 -3.44 31.07
CA ALA A 669 3.73 -2.13 31.32
C ALA A 669 4.42 -0.96 30.58
N LYS A 670 5.77 -0.98 30.46
CA LYS A 670 6.51 0.05 29.71
C LYS A 670 6.32 -0.04 28.20
N THR A 671 6.35 -1.25 27.64
CA THR A 671 6.06 -1.50 26.22
C THR A 671 4.64 -1.06 25.88
N PHE A 672 3.68 -1.35 26.75
CA PHE A 672 2.29 -0.96 26.56
C PHE A 672 2.07 0.56 26.64
N ALA A 673 2.86 1.29 27.44
CA ALA A 673 2.82 2.75 27.44
C ALA A 673 3.20 3.34 26.07
N HIS A 674 4.20 2.78 25.38
CA HIS A 674 4.53 3.18 24.00
C HIS A 674 3.39 2.85 23.03
N HIS A 675 2.71 1.73 23.21
CA HIS A 675 1.54 1.37 22.38
C HIS A 675 0.36 2.33 22.62
N ASP A 676 0.12 2.75 23.86
CA ASP A 676 -0.92 3.75 24.17
C ASP A 676 -0.56 5.12 23.58
N GLY A 677 0.72 5.52 23.63
CA GLY A 677 1.21 6.71 22.95
C GLY A 677 1.04 6.65 21.43
N ALA A 678 1.41 5.53 20.81
CA ALA A 678 1.24 5.31 19.37
C ALA A 678 -0.25 5.29 18.96
N MET A 679 -1.13 4.75 19.81
CA MET A 679 -2.57 4.79 19.59
C MET A 679 -3.12 6.22 19.62
N ALA A 680 -2.66 7.06 20.55
CA ALA A 680 -3.03 8.47 20.61
C ALA A 680 -2.54 9.25 19.39
N VAL A 681 -1.29 9.01 18.97
CA VAL A 681 -0.73 9.62 17.75
C VAL A 681 -1.54 9.19 16.53
N LEU A 682 -1.78 7.89 16.35
CA LEU A 682 -2.57 7.36 15.23
C LEU A 682 -3.98 7.96 15.20
N HIS A 683 -4.63 8.12 16.36
CA HIS A 683 -5.92 8.78 16.45
C HIS A 683 -5.87 10.25 16.01
N LEU A 684 -4.83 10.99 16.43
CA LEU A 684 -4.62 12.38 16.02
C LEU A 684 -4.38 12.52 14.51
N ARG A 685 -3.61 11.60 13.92
CA ARG A 685 -3.37 11.57 12.47
C ARG A 685 -4.67 11.38 11.69
N ARG A 686 -5.53 10.48 12.18
CA ARG A 686 -6.86 10.23 11.61
C ARG A 686 -7.75 11.46 11.68
N GLN A 687 -7.83 12.14 12.83
CA GLN A 687 -8.64 13.36 13.00
C GLN A 687 -8.21 14.49 12.05
N ARG A 688 -6.93 14.51 11.65
CA ARG A 688 -6.35 15.53 10.76
C ARG A 688 -6.29 15.10 9.29
N ASN A 689 -6.86 13.95 8.92
CA ASN A 689 -6.76 13.36 7.57
C ASN A 689 -5.31 13.26 7.04
N HIS A 690 -4.32 13.05 7.92
CA HIS A 690 -2.89 13.00 7.55
C HIS A 690 -2.58 11.90 6.51
N HIS A 691 -3.43 10.87 6.43
CA HIS A 691 -3.23 9.67 5.60
C HIS A 691 -3.66 9.86 4.14
N GLN A 692 -4.36 10.96 3.79
CA GLN A 692 -4.99 11.13 2.47
C GLN A 692 -4.05 11.61 1.37
N SER A 693 -2.78 11.88 1.66
CA SER A 693 -1.82 12.48 0.71
C SER A 693 -0.53 11.68 0.45
N ASP A 694 -0.18 10.67 1.28
CA ASP A 694 1.02 9.83 1.08
C ASP A 694 0.70 8.33 1.28
N PRO A 695 0.74 7.50 0.22
CA PRO A 695 0.55 6.05 0.29
C PRO A 695 1.51 5.33 1.26
N LEU A 696 2.71 5.88 1.47
CA LEU A 696 3.69 5.32 2.41
C LEU A 696 3.25 5.57 3.86
N SER A 697 2.74 6.77 4.15
CA SER A 697 2.13 7.09 5.45
C SER A 697 0.96 6.16 5.73
N ALA A 698 0.07 5.92 4.76
CA ALA A 698 -1.06 5.00 4.93
C ALA A 698 -0.61 3.57 5.29
N ASN A 699 0.48 3.09 4.71
CA ASN A 699 1.07 1.79 5.08
C ASN A 699 1.64 1.78 6.50
N VAL A 700 2.26 2.87 6.95
CA VAL A 700 2.73 3.02 8.34
C VAL A 700 1.57 2.88 9.31
N ASP A 701 0.45 3.55 9.03
CA ASP A 701 -0.74 3.50 9.88
C ASP A 701 -1.37 2.10 9.93
N ARG A 702 -1.38 1.38 8.81
CA ARG A 702 -1.79 -0.05 8.75
C ARG A 702 -0.97 -0.92 9.68
N VAL A 703 0.36 -0.88 9.52
CA VAL A 703 1.27 -1.76 10.27
C VAL A 703 1.24 -1.45 11.76
N VAL A 704 1.19 -0.16 12.12
CA VAL A 704 1.10 0.27 13.51
C VAL A 704 -0.24 -0.14 14.11
N ARG A 705 -1.37 0.05 13.40
CA ARG A 705 -2.67 -0.46 13.85
C ARG A 705 -2.61 -1.96 14.15
N ASN A 706 -2.03 -2.76 13.26
CA ASN A 706 -1.96 -4.21 13.44
C ASN A 706 -1.17 -4.58 14.72
N HIS A 707 -0.12 -3.82 15.05
CA HIS A 707 0.60 -3.98 16.33
C HIS A 707 -0.26 -3.58 17.54
N LEU A 708 -1.05 -2.50 17.43
CA LEU A 708 -1.93 -2.04 18.50
C LEU A 708 -3.06 -3.04 18.78
N ILE A 709 -3.71 -3.59 17.75
CA ILE A 709 -4.74 -4.62 17.90
C ILE A 709 -4.19 -5.84 18.63
N ARG A 710 -3.01 -6.32 18.23
CA ARG A 710 -2.30 -7.42 18.90
C ARG A 710 -2.04 -7.13 20.37
N SER A 711 -1.59 -5.91 20.68
CA SER A 711 -1.35 -5.48 22.06
C SER A 711 -2.63 -5.44 22.88
N LEU A 712 -3.74 -4.95 22.33
CA LEU A 712 -5.03 -4.88 23.00
C LEU A 712 -5.57 -6.27 23.34
N ILE A 713 -5.39 -7.23 22.42
CA ILE A 713 -5.77 -8.64 22.62
C ILE A 713 -4.97 -9.26 23.77
N MET A 714 -3.65 -9.07 23.79
CA MET A 714 -2.77 -9.53 24.87
C MET A 714 -3.13 -8.90 26.23
N ARG A 715 -3.53 -7.62 26.23
CA ARG A 715 -3.95 -6.88 27.43
C ARG A 715 -5.39 -7.20 27.86
N CYS A 716 -6.13 -7.93 27.04
CA CYS A 716 -7.56 -8.16 27.21
C CYS A 716 -8.31 -6.82 27.39
N MET A 717 -8.06 -5.89 26.47
CA MET A 717 -8.70 -4.58 26.41
C MET A 717 -9.62 -4.49 25.20
N GLN A 718 -10.68 -3.69 25.33
CA GLN A 718 -11.61 -3.44 24.23
C GLN A 718 -10.91 -2.68 23.09
N VAL A 719 -11.19 -3.08 21.85
CA VAL A 719 -10.74 -2.33 20.67
C VAL A 719 -11.61 -1.09 20.47
N PRO A 720 -11.03 0.12 20.47
CA PRO A 720 -11.77 1.36 20.23
C PRO A 720 -12.49 1.34 18.88
N LEU A 721 -13.70 1.89 18.80
CA LEU A 721 -14.54 1.84 17.57
C LEU A 721 -13.80 2.36 16.32
N TRP A 722 -13.06 3.45 16.46
CA TRP A 722 -12.26 4.04 15.36
C TRP A 722 -11.07 3.16 14.95
N LEU A 723 -10.64 2.20 15.76
CA LEU A 723 -9.55 1.28 15.43
C LEU A 723 -10.05 -0.05 14.85
N ARG A 724 -11.36 -0.33 14.92
CA ARG A 724 -11.94 -1.63 14.55
C ARG A 724 -11.87 -1.93 13.06
N ASP A 725 -12.26 -0.99 12.21
CA ASP A 725 -12.38 -1.24 10.78
C ASP A 725 -11.02 -1.16 10.07
N GLY A 726 -10.41 -2.33 9.82
CA GLY A 726 -9.12 -2.42 9.12
C GLY A 726 -9.13 -1.85 7.70
N ALA A 727 -10.30 -1.79 7.04
CA ALA A 727 -10.40 -1.24 5.68
C ALA A 727 -10.01 0.25 5.64
N GLN A 728 -10.30 0.98 6.73
CA GLN A 728 -9.92 2.39 6.89
C GLN A 728 -8.41 2.60 7.01
N TYR A 729 -7.65 1.52 7.23
CA TYR A 729 -6.20 1.51 7.32
C TYR A 729 -5.57 0.73 6.16
N GLY A 730 -6.33 0.42 5.09
CA GLY A 730 -5.79 -0.24 3.90
C GLY A 730 -5.66 -1.76 3.98
N GLU A 731 -6.36 -2.41 4.92
CA GLU A 731 -6.59 -3.86 4.87
C GLU A 731 -7.62 -4.18 3.77
N ALA A 732 -7.39 -5.24 2.99
CA ALA A 732 -8.31 -5.67 1.93
C ALA A 732 -8.33 -7.20 1.77
N GLY A 733 -9.31 -7.72 1.02
CA GLY A 733 -9.41 -9.15 0.68
C GLY A 733 -9.50 -10.08 1.89
N LEU A 734 -8.88 -11.26 1.80
CA LEU A 734 -8.86 -12.27 2.88
C LEU A 734 -8.16 -11.77 4.15
N ALA A 735 -7.19 -10.85 4.03
CA ALA A 735 -6.51 -10.24 5.16
C ALA A 735 -7.46 -9.34 5.97
N LEU A 736 -8.29 -8.53 5.30
CA LEU A 736 -9.34 -7.75 5.95
C LEU A 736 -10.39 -8.63 6.64
N GLN A 737 -10.76 -9.76 6.03
CA GLN A 737 -11.68 -10.69 6.66
C GLN A 737 -11.08 -11.30 7.93
N LEU A 738 -9.83 -11.76 7.88
CA LEU A 738 -9.14 -12.28 9.06
C LEU A 738 -8.97 -11.19 10.13
N ASP A 739 -8.63 -9.95 9.75
CA ASP A 739 -8.53 -8.81 10.65
C ASP A 739 -9.84 -8.56 11.43
N ARG A 740 -10.99 -8.63 10.76
CA ARG A 740 -12.29 -8.53 11.44
C ARG A 740 -12.47 -9.62 12.49
N LEU A 741 -12.12 -10.86 12.18
CA LEU A 741 -12.17 -11.97 13.14
C LEU A 741 -11.21 -11.75 14.32
N MET A 742 -10.05 -11.14 14.09
CA MET A 742 -9.11 -10.77 15.15
C MET A 742 -9.69 -9.71 16.10
N VAL A 743 -10.32 -8.67 15.54
CA VAL A 743 -10.99 -7.61 16.31
C VAL A 743 -12.17 -8.18 17.11
N GLU A 744 -12.95 -9.08 16.52
CA GLU A 744 -14.03 -9.79 17.22
C GLU A 744 -13.50 -10.71 18.33
N THR A 745 -12.36 -11.37 18.11
CA THR A 745 -11.69 -12.15 19.15
C THR A 745 -11.25 -11.28 20.33
N ALA A 746 -10.80 -10.05 20.06
CA ALA A 746 -10.47 -9.07 21.10
C ALA A 746 -11.70 -8.69 21.94
N ASP A 747 -12.83 -8.40 21.28
CA ASP A 747 -14.09 -8.06 21.92
C ASP A 747 -14.64 -9.23 22.75
N LEU A 748 -14.56 -10.45 22.20
CA LEU A 748 -14.94 -11.68 22.91
C LEU A 748 -14.10 -11.85 24.18
N ARG A 749 -12.78 -11.72 24.09
CA ARG A 749 -11.87 -11.81 25.25
C ARG A 749 -12.20 -10.78 26.31
N TYR A 750 -12.42 -9.52 25.89
CA TYR A 750 -12.77 -8.43 26.81
C TYR A 750 -14.07 -8.73 27.56
N ARG A 751 -15.12 -9.16 26.85
CA ARG A 751 -16.40 -9.54 27.47
C ARG A 751 -16.29 -10.77 28.36
N ALA A 752 -15.52 -11.78 27.95
CA ALA A 752 -15.29 -12.98 28.75
C ALA A 752 -14.54 -12.69 30.05
N ALA A 753 -13.69 -11.65 30.07
CA ALA A 753 -12.99 -11.20 31.28
C ALA A 753 -13.86 -10.36 32.22
N ASP A 754 -14.96 -9.77 31.72
CA ASP A 754 -15.95 -9.05 32.55
C ASP A 754 -16.90 -10.01 33.29
N LEU A 755 -16.92 -11.30 32.92
CA LEU A 755 -17.74 -12.31 33.58
C LEU A 755 -17.18 -12.67 34.97
N GLN A 756 -18.08 -12.79 35.94
CA GLN A 756 -17.77 -13.26 37.28
C GLN A 756 -17.90 -14.78 37.37
N TYR A 757 -16.75 -15.47 37.45
CA TYR A 757 -16.66 -16.92 37.56
C TYR A 757 -16.89 -17.47 38.98
N ASP A 758 -17.45 -16.68 39.90
CA ASP A 758 -17.84 -17.13 41.25
C ASP A 758 -19.30 -16.76 41.56
N LEU A 759 -20.23 -17.67 41.29
CA LEU A 759 -21.66 -17.47 41.58
C LEU A 759 -22.00 -17.55 43.07
N THR A 760 -21.10 -18.06 43.90
CA THR A 760 -21.33 -18.14 45.35
C THR A 760 -21.23 -16.76 45.99
N ALA A 761 -20.40 -15.89 45.42
CA ALA A 761 -20.29 -14.47 45.78
C ALA A 761 -21.43 -13.60 45.24
N ILE A 762 -22.25 -14.10 44.31
CA ILE A 762 -23.33 -13.33 43.65
C ILE A 762 -24.69 -13.63 44.32
N PRO A 763 -25.47 -12.59 44.74
CA PRO A 763 -26.82 -12.76 45.26
C PRO A 763 -27.73 -13.49 44.26
N LYS A 764 -28.72 -14.27 44.75
CA LYS A 764 -29.64 -15.05 43.88
C LYS A 764 -30.24 -14.26 42.71
N ALA A 765 -30.59 -12.99 42.92
CA ALA A 765 -31.13 -12.12 41.87
C ALA A 765 -30.10 -11.73 40.78
N GLY A 766 -28.82 -11.64 41.14
CA GLY A 766 -27.72 -11.35 40.21
C GLY A 766 -27.26 -12.57 39.40
N ARG A 767 -27.51 -13.80 39.88
CA ARG A 767 -27.12 -15.04 39.19
C ARG A 767 -27.80 -15.21 37.84
N VAL A 768 -29.07 -14.81 37.71
CA VAL A 768 -29.81 -14.87 36.44
C VAL A 768 -29.23 -13.89 35.42
N ALA A 769 -28.90 -12.67 35.84
CA ALA A 769 -28.28 -11.67 34.99
C ALA A 769 -26.88 -12.11 34.51
N GLU A 770 -26.08 -12.67 35.42
CA GLU A 770 -24.75 -13.18 35.09
C GLU A 770 -24.83 -14.41 34.17
N MET A 771 -25.83 -15.27 34.35
CA MET A 771 -26.09 -16.39 33.46
C MET A 771 -26.50 -15.94 32.05
N LEU A 772 -27.33 -14.90 31.92
CA LEU A 772 -27.69 -14.34 30.62
C LEU A 772 -26.46 -13.76 29.91
N LYS A 773 -25.57 -13.07 30.63
CA LYS A 773 -24.30 -12.60 30.06
C LYS A 773 -23.45 -13.77 29.58
N LEU A 774 -23.30 -14.80 30.40
CA LEU A 774 -22.53 -16.00 30.04
C LEU A 774 -23.04 -16.62 28.75
N HIS A 775 -24.36 -16.88 28.65
CA HIS A 775 -24.96 -17.44 27.43
C HIS A 775 -24.73 -16.55 26.21
N GLY A 776 -24.82 -15.22 26.39
CA GLY A 776 -24.52 -14.26 25.33
C GLY A 776 -23.07 -14.34 24.84
N VAL A 777 -22.10 -14.44 25.77
CA VAL A 777 -20.67 -14.57 25.44
C VAL A 777 -20.37 -15.95 24.83
N LEU A 778 -21.00 -17.02 25.31
CA LEU A 778 -20.87 -18.37 24.76
C LEU A 778 -21.39 -18.43 23.32
N ALA A 779 -22.58 -17.88 23.05
CA ALA A 779 -23.13 -17.80 21.71
C ALA A 779 -22.26 -16.93 20.77
N MET A 780 -21.66 -15.86 21.30
CA MET A 780 -20.68 -15.06 20.54
C MET A 780 -19.43 -15.88 20.20
N ALA A 781 -18.89 -16.64 21.14
CA ALA A 781 -17.73 -17.50 20.90
C ALA A 781 -17.99 -18.57 19.85
N GLN A 782 -19.16 -19.23 19.91
CA GLN A 782 -19.56 -20.25 18.93
C GLN A 782 -19.71 -19.68 17.52
N ARG A 783 -20.43 -18.56 17.37
CA ARG A 783 -20.55 -17.88 16.07
C ARG A 783 -19.18 -17.46 15.52
N LEU A 784 -18.29 -17.00 16.39
CA LEU A 784 -16.94 -16.60 15.98
C LEU A 784 -16.10 -17.81 15.55
N ASP A 785 -16.19 -18.96 16.23
CA ASP A 785 -15.56 -20.22 15.78
C ASP A 785 -16.08 -20.63 14.39
N ASP A 786 -17.39 -20.55 14.15
CA ASP A 786 -17.98 -20.85 12.85
C ASP A 786 -17.50 -19.88 11.76
N SER A 787 -17.38 -18.59 12.07
CA SER A 787 -16.82 -17.58 11.16
C SER A 787 -15.36 -17.86 10.82
N PHE A 788 -14.55 -18.32 11.77
CA PHE A 788 -13.19 -18.80 11.46
C PHE A 788 -13.23 -20.02 10.53
N VAL A 789 -14.13 -20.98 10.73
CA VAL A 789 -14.28 -22.13 9.83
C VAL A 789 -14.73 -21.70 8.43
N ALA A 790 -15.66 -20.74 8.33
CA ALA A 790 -16.09 -20.16 7.06
C ALA A 790 -14.92 -19.47 6.34
N TRP A 791 -14.20 -18.60 7.03
CA TRP A 791 -13.04 -17.92 6.47
C TRP A 791 -11.98 -18.90 5.95
N ALA A 792 -11.69 -19.97 6.69
CA ALA A 792 -10.75 -21.00 6.23
C ALA A 792 -11.22 -21.66 4.92
N ARG A 793 -12.52 -21.93 4.76
CA ARG A 793 -13.08 -22.50 3.53
C ARG A 793 -12.96 -21.58 2.32
N ASP A 794 -12.92 -20.27 2.54
CA ASP A 794 -12.79 -19.26 1.47
C ASP A 794 -11.33 -19.06 1.03
N VAL A 795 -10.35 -19.61 1.77
CA VAL A 795 -8.93 -19.61 1.35
C VAL A 795 -8.76 -20.60 0.19
N PRO A 796 -8.13 -20.22 -0.94
CA PRO A 796 -7.85 -21.12 -2.05
C PRO A 796 -7.08 -22.38 -1.62
N MET A 797 -7.42 -23.55 -2.16
CA MET A 797 -6.76 -24.81 -1.79
C MET A 797 -5.25 -24.83 -2.07
N GLU A 798 -4.78 -24.04 -3.04
CA GLU A 798 -3.36 -23.85 -3.33
C GLU A 798 -2.59 -23.13 -2.21
N ASP A 799 -3.28 -22.34 -1.38
CA ASP A 799 -2.74 -21.59 -0.25
C ASP A 799 -2.78 -22.39 1.07
N TYR A 800 -3.29 -23.63 1.02
CA TYR A 800 -3.27 -24.57 2.13
C TYR A 800 -1.88 -25.20 2.28
N TRP A 801 -1.64 -25.78 3.46
CA TRP A 801 -0.46 -26.58 3.71
C TRP A 801 -0.64 -28.00 3.19
N LYS A 802 0.49 -28.63 2.89
CA LYS A 802 0.59 -30.08 2.69
C LYS A 802 1.24 -30.71 3.93
N MET A 803 0.65 -31.79 4.41
CA MET A 803 1.16 -32.52 5.57
C MET A 803 2.10 -33.64 5.11
N PHE A 804 3.26 -33.72 5.76
CA PHE A 804 4.26 -34.76 5.51
C PHE A 804 4.70 -35.40 6.83
N ARG A 805 4.93 -36.71 6.81
CA ARG A 805 5.65 -37.41 7.88
C ARG A 805 7.15 -37.33 7.58
N VAL A 806 7.93 -36.95 8.58
CA VAL A 806 9.39 -36.82 8.46
C VAL A 806 10.00 -38.22 8.45
N GLU A 807 10.90 -38.50 7.50
CA GLU A 807 11.63 -39.77 7.48
C GLU A 807 12.55 -39.85 8.71
N ASP A 808 12.51 -41.00 9.39
CA ASP A 808 13.37 -41.29 10.52
C ASP A 808 14.82 -41.47 10.05
N ASP A 809 15.74 -40.71 10.64
CA ASP A 809 17.18 -40.78 10.34
C ASP A 809 17.89 -41.89 11.13
N GLY A 810 17.14 -42.67 11.92
CA GLY A 810 17.66 -43.80 12.71
C GLY A 810 18.50 -43.36 13.91
N LEU A 811 18.50 -42.06 14.25
CA LEU A 811 19.20 -41.52 15.41
C LEU A 811 18.26 -41.51 16.62
N ILE A 812 18.67 -42.21 17.69
CA ILE A 812 17.98 -42.14 18.99
C ILE A 812 18.18 -40.74 19.56
N ARG A 813 17.14 -39.92 19.55
CA ARG A 813 17.14 -38.56 20.10
C ARG A 813 16.29 -38.51 21.37
N ASP A 814 16.71 -37.67 22.30
CA ASP A 814 15.95 -37.39 23.52
C ASP A 814 14.59 -36.79 23.14
N GLU A 815 13.49 -37.46 23.51
CA GLU A 815 12.11 -36.96 23.29
C GLU A 815 11.90 -35.57 23.88
N THR A 816 12.67 -35.21 24.90
CA THR A 816 12.62 -33.89 25.51
C THR A 816 13.36 -32.82 24.72
N ASN A 817 13.99 -33.15 23.58
CA ASN A 817 14.84 -32.29 22.75
C ASN A 817 14.48 -32.34 21.24
N ASP A 818 13.34 -32.92 20.86
CA ASP A 818 12.93 -32.99 19.44
C ASP A 818 12.44 -31.63 18.93
N ASP A 819 12.91 -31.28 17.75
CA ASP A 819 12.57 -30.03 17.07
C ASP A 819 11.26 -30.14 16.28
N ILE A 820 10.70 -31.35 16.18
CA ILE A 820 9.50 -31.69 15.41
C ILE A 820 8.51 -32.44 16.31
N PHE A 821 7.30 -31.90 16.44
CA PHE A 821 6.26 -32.53 17.25
C PHE A 821 5.58 -33.69 16.51
N ASN A 822 5.52 -34.87 17.12
CA ASN A 822 4.86 -36.09 16.59
C ASN A 822 5.30 -36.53 15.17
N GLY A 823 6.49 -36.10 14.72
CA GLY A 823 7.06 -36.49 13.42
C GLY A 823 6.29 -35.98 12.18
N CYS A 824 5.36 -35.04 12.33
CA CYS A 824 4.58 -34.46 11.24
C CYS A 824 4.92 -32.98 11.03
N VAL A 825 4.99 -32.56 9.76
CA VAL A 825 5.28 -31.17 9.38
C VAL A 825 4.31 -30.69 8.30
N HIS A 826 3.90 -29.43 8.43
CA HIS A 826 3.12 -28.70 7.44
C HIS A 826 4.05 -27.85 6.57
N ILE A 827 4.08 -28.14 5.27
CA ILE A 827 4.81 -27.36 4.28
C ILE A 827 3.83 -26.45 3.56
N TYR A 828 4.20 -25.18 3.47
CA TYR A 828 3.38 -24.09 2.94
C TYR A 828 3.95 -23.55 1.63
N PRO A 829 3.14 -22.92 0.77
CA PRO A 829 3.64 -22.32 -0.48
C PRO A 829 4.65 -21.19 -0.24
N THR A 830 4.42 -20.36 0.79
CA THR A 830 5.33 -19.26 1.17
C THR A 830 5.36 -19.09 2.68
N MET A 831 6.36 -18.36 3.20
CA MET A 831 6.42 -17.98 4.62
C MET A 831 5.23 -17.10 5.05
N GLY A 832 4.64 -16.34 4.11
CA GLY A 832 3.44 -15.53 4.36
C GLY A 832 2.25 -16.40 4.73
N HIS A 833 2.08 -17.53 4.05
CA HIS A 833 1.07 -18.53 4.36
C HIS A 833 1.31 -19.19 5.73
N VAL A 834 2.57 -19.44 6.12
CA VAL A 834 2.88 -19.91 7.47
C VAL A 834 2.37 -18.92 8.52
N GLY A 835 2.61 -17.62 8.32
CA GLY A 835 2.14 -16.57 9.22
C GLY A 835 0.62 -16.39 9.23
N LEU A 836 -0.03 -16.52 8.07
CA LEU A 836 -1.48 -16.48 7.95
C LEU A 836 -2.14 -17.59 8.77
N TRP A 837 -1.74 -18.84 8.51
CA TRP A 837 -2.31 -20.01 9.18
C TRP A 837 -1.90 -20.13 10.65
N SER A 838 -0.73 -19.62 11.02
CA SER A 838 -0.32 -19.51 12.44
C SER A 838 -1.21 -18.54 13.21
N ARG A 839 -1.52 -17.37 12.64
CA ARG A 839 -2.47 -16.41 13.23
C ARG A 839 -3.85 -17.04 13.38
N TYR A 840 -4.38 -17.62 12.30
CA TYR A 840 -5.67 -18.31 12.29
C TYR A 840 -5.80 -19.28 13.46
N ARG A 841 -4.82 -20.18 13.64
CA ARG A 841 -4.83 -21.18 14.71
C ARG A 841 -4.74 -20.54 16.09
N ALA A 842 -3.82 -19.60 16.29
CA ALA A 842 -3.65 -18.93 17.58
C ALA A 842 -4.93 -18.22 18.04
N PHE A 843 -5.60 -17.46 17.15
CA PHE A 843 -6.85 -16.79 17.48
C PHE A 843 -7.99 -17.75 17.75
N ARG A 844 -8.15 -18.75 16.88
CA ARG A 844 -9.21 -19.73 17.01
C ARG A 844 -9.06 -20.58 18.29
N LEU A 845 -7.83 -20.92 18.68
CA LEU A 845 -7.53 -21.58 19.96
C LEU A 845 -8.02 -20.75 21.15
N HIS A 846 -7.84 -19.42 21.13
CA HIS A 846 -8.38 -18.56 22.20
C HIS A 846 -9.91 -18.50 22.22
N VAL A 847 -10.56 -18.47 21.05
CA VAL A 847 -12.03 -18.49 20.98
C VAL A 847 -12.57 -19.78 21.61
N ILE A 848 -11.98 -20.92 21.25
CA ILE A 848 -12.43 -22.23 21.75
C ILE A 848 -12.05 -22.41 23.23
N ASP A 849 -10.93 -21.88 23.70
CA ASP A 849 -10.57 -21.86 25.13
C ASP A 849 -11.59 -21.11 25.97
N ILE A 850 -12.07 -19.96 25.49
CA ILE A 850 -13.17 -19.25 26.13
C ILE A 850 -14.42 -20.14 26.14
N THR A 851 -14.76 -20.80 25.02
CA THR A 851 -15.88 -21.75 24.98
C THR A 851 -15.73 -22.86 26.04
N VAL A 852 -14.56 -23.49 26.16
CA VAL A 852 -14.29 -24.52 27.17
C VAL A 852 -14.45 -23.97 28.59
N LYS A 853 -13.89 -22.79 28.89
CA LYS A 853 -14.00 -22.14 30.20
C LYS A 853 -15.45 -21.81 30.56
N LEU A 854 -16.22 -21.27 29.61
CA LEU A 854 -17.63 -20.94 29.82
C LEU A 854 -18.50 -22.19 29.99
N LEU A 855 -18.27 -23.25 29.20
CA LEU A 855 -18.98 -24.52 29.32
C LEU A 855 -18.64 -25.22 30.65
N SER A 856 -17.37 -25.26 31.03
CA SER A 856 -16.93 -25.84 32.30
C SER A 856 -17.56 -25.12 33.50
N PHE A 857 -17.67 -23.79 33.42
CA PHE A 857 -18.34 -23.01 34.45
C PHE A 857 -19.86 -23.22 34.44
N ALA A 858 -20.52 -23.19 33.28
CA ALA A 858 -21.97 -23.43 33.16
C ALA A 858 -22.37 -24.85 33.61
N LYS A 859 -21.50 -25.85 33.41
CA LYS A 859 -21.67 -27.24 33.88
C LYS A 859 -21.81 -27.36 35.40
N THR A 860 -21.31 -26.39 36.16
CA THR A 860 -21.51 -26.37 37.63
C THR A 860 -22.97 -26.12 38.04
N ILE A 861 -23.83 -25.75 37.08
CA ILE A 861 -25.23 -25.36 37.28
C ILE A 861 -26.16 -26.22 36.41
N GLU A 862 -25.74 -26.53 35.17
CA GLU A 862 -26.50 -27.29 34.17
C GLU A 862 -25.87 -28.66 33.89
N VAL A 863 -26.67 -29.73 33.89
CA VAL A 863 -26.17 -31.12 33.90
C VAL A 863 -25.77 -31.65 32.51
N ASP A 864 -26.17 -31.00 31.41
CA ASP A 864 -26.10 -31.56 30.03
C ASP A 864 -25.06 -30.92 29.08
N LEU A 865 -24.08 -30.17 29.61
CA LEU A 865 -23.09 -29.46 28.76
C LEU A 865 -21.78 -30.23 28.51
N GLN A 866 -21.65 -31.44 29.08
CA GLN A 866 -20.42 -32.24 29.00
C GLN A 866 -20.02 -32.63 27.55
N PRO A 867 -20.92 -33.11 26.68
CA PRO A 867 -20.55 -33.47 25.30
C PRO A 867 -20.00 -32.28 24.49
N MET A 868 -20.55 -31.09 24.75
CA MET A 868 -20.10 -29.86 24.09
C MET A 868 -18.71 -29.45 24.56
N GLU A 869 -18.42 -29.60 25.85
CA GLU A 869 -17.09 -29.33 26.42
C GLU A 869 -16.04 -30.30 25.85
N GLU A 870 -16.35 -31.60 25.81
CA GLU A 870 -15.46 -32.63 25.24
C GLU A 870 -15.18 -32.38 23.75
N SER A 871 -16.20 -32.01 22.98
CA SER A 871 -16.06 -31.61 21.57
C SER A 871 -15.14 -30.39 21.42
N ALA A 872 -15.32 -29.36 22.25
CA ALA A 872 -14.46 -28.17 22.23
C ALA A 872 -13.00 -28.51 22.59
N ARG A 873 -12.77 -29.38 23.58
CA ARG A 873 -11.42 -29.85 23.94
C ARG A 873 -10.77 -30.65 22.81
N SER A 874 -11.51 -31.51 22.13
CA SER A 874 -11.01 -32.23 20.94
C SER A 874 -10.62 -31.28 19.80
N LYS A 875 -11.41 -30.21 19.56
CA LYS A 875 -11.04 -29.16 18.59
C LYS A 875 -9.73 -28.46 18.98
N ILE A 876 -9.52 -28.16 20.26
CA ILE A 876 -8.27 -27.55 20.76
C ILE A 876 -7.09 -28.47 20.48
N GLU A 877 -7.20 -29.76 20.81
CA GLU A 877 -6.12 -30.71 20.59
C GLU A 877 -5.73 -30.80 19.11
N LYS A 878 -6.71 -30.90 18.21
CA LYS A 878 -6.46 -30.91 16.76
C LYS A 878 -5.77 -29.63 16.29
N LEU A 879 -6.25 -28.46 16.69
CA LEU A 879 -5.66 -27.17 16.31
C LEU A 879 -4.25 -26.98 16.90
N ALA A 880 -4.02 -27.43 18.13
CA ALA A 880 -2.70 -27.39 18.76
C ALA A 880 -1.71 -28.29 18.02
N SER A 881 -2.13 -29.50 17.64
CA SER A 881 -1.33 -30.40 16.80
C SER A 881 -0.99 -29.77 15.45
N ASP A 882 -1.98 -29.21 14.76
CA ASP A 882 -1.77 -28.54 13.47
C ASP A 882 -0.83 -27.33 13.59
N PHE A 883 -0.93 -26.59 14.70
CA PHE A 883 -0.04 -25.46 14.96
C PHE A 883 1.40 -25.94 15.22
N CYS A 884 1.57 -27.00 16.02
CA CYS A 884 2.88 -27.59 16.30
C CYS A 884 3.57 -28.10 15.03
N ALA A 885 2.82 -28.72 14.12
CA ALA A 885 3.31 -29.19 12.81
C ALA A 885 3.70 -28.04 11.85
N SER A 886 3.22 -26.81 12.09
CA SER A 886 3.52 -25.66 11.23
C SER A 886 4.82 -24.96 11.56
N ILE A 887 5.31 -25.10 12.79
CA ILE A 887 6.50 -24.41 13.31
C ILE A 887 7.79 -24.86 12.60
N PRO A 888 8.03 -26.17 12.36
CA PRO A 888 9.29 -26.62 11.75
C PRO A 888 9.59 -25.99 10.39
N HIS A 889 8.57 -25.72 9.58
CA HIS A 889 8.74 -25.08 8.27
C HIS A 889 9.23 -23.63 8.39
N ALA A 890 8.65 -22.83 9.30
CA ALA A 890 9.11 -21.46 9.53
C ALA A 890 10.49 -21.40 10.19
N LEU A 891 10.84 -22.39 11.00
CA LEU A 891 12.15 -22.46 11.65
C LEU A 891 13.23 -23.12 10.79
N LYS A 892 12.92 -23.49 9.53
CA LYS A 892 13.82 -24.25 8.65
C LYS A 892 14.41 -25.50 9.35
N ALA A 893 13.61 -26.16 10.19
CA ALA A 893 14.01 -27.34 10.94
C ALA A 893 13.90 -28.65 10.13
N VAL A 894 13.51 -28.55 8.85
CA VAL A 894 13.43 -29.65 7.89
C VAL A 894 13.90 -29.20 6.51
N ASP A 895 14.48 -30.13 5.77
CA ASP A 895 14.86 -29.99 4.37
C ASP A 895 13.85 -30.71 3.45
N ILE A 896 13.58 -30.07 2.32
CA ILE A 896 12.62 -30.53 1.32
C ILE A 896 13.40 -31.14 0.15
N HIS A 897 13.36 -32.47 0.01
CA HIS A 897 14.06 -33.17 -1.07
C HIS A 897 13.08 -33.65 -2.15
N PRO A 898 13.24 -33.18 -3.40
CA PRO A 898 12.47 -33.72 -4.51
C PRO A 898 12.91 -35.16 -4.82
N THR A 899 11.96 -36.05 -5.11
CA THR A 899 12.22 -37.43 -5.55
C THR A 899 11.77 -37.66 -6.98
N ALA A 900 12.26 -38.73 -7.62
CA ALA A 900 11.88 -39.09 -8.99
C ALA A 900 10.37 -39.38 -9.05
N GLY A 901 9.62 -38.49 -9.69
CA GLY A 901 8.16 -38.59 -9.89
C GLY A 901 7.33 -37.72 -8.93
N ASN A 902 7.39 -36.39 -9.02
CA ASN A 902 6.55 -35.40 -8.32
C ASN A 902 6.33 -35.57 -6.78
N SER A 903 6.95 -36.56 -6.13
CA SER A 903 6.89 -36.79 -4.70
C SER A 903 8.03 -36.05 -3.99
N VAL A 904 7.78 -35.67 -2.74
CA VAL A 904 8.71 -34.91 -1.91
C VAL A 904 8.96 -35.70 -0.64
N VAL A 905 10.22 -35.79 -0.25
CA VAL A 905 10.67 -36.41 1.00
C VAL A 905 11.16 -35.32 1.93
N ILE A 906 10.64 -35.31 3.16
CA ILE A 906 11.02 -34.34 4.20
C ILE A 906 11.98 -35.01 5.17
N ARG A 907 13.18 -34.43 5.31
CA ARG A 907 14.22 -34.93 6.20
C ARG A 907 14.67 -33.86 7.19
N ARG A 908 15.27 -34.30 8.29
CA ARG A 908 15.96 -33.38 9.20
C ARG A 908 17.31 -32.97 8.58
N PRO A 909 17.76 -31.73 8.79
CA PRO A 909 19.10 -31.32 8.38
C PRO A 909 20.19 -32.16 9.08
N PRO A 910 21.36 -32.36 8.46
CA PRO A 910 22.51 -33.01 9.09
C PRO A 910 22.90 -32.35 10.43
N THR A 911 23.26 -33.15 11.43
CA THR A 911 23.50 -32.72 12.83
C THR A 911 24.63 -31.69 13.00
N ASP A 912 25.52 -31.57 12.02
CA ASP A 912 26.62 -30.61 11.91
C ASP A 912 26.20 -29.25 11.29
N GLN A 913 24.98 -29.16 10.76
CA GLN A 913 24.39 -27.93 10.19
C GLN A 913 23.09 -27.57 10.94
N LYS A 914 23.19 -26.88 12.08
CA LYS A 914 22.02 -26.16 12.61
C LYS A 914 21.71 -24.98 11.69
N HIS A 915 20.80 -25.18 10.73
CA HIS A 915 20.21 -24.09 9.97
C HIS A 915 19.37 -23.23 10.91
N PHE A 916 19.94 -22.10 11.36
CA PHE A 916 19.15 -21.09 12.06
C PHE A 916 18.24 -20.39 11.05
N ALA A 917 16.94 -20.37 11.33
CA ALA A 917 16.02 -19.51 10.60
C ALA A 917 16.49 -18.06 10.67
N GLU A 918 16.33 -17.33 9.56
CA GLU A 918 16.53 -15.89 9.55
C GLU A 918 15.56 -15.23 10.53
N ALA A 919 16.00 -14.18 11.23
CA ALA A 919 15.15 -13.57 12.26
C ALA A 919 13.88 -12.96 11.66
N THR A 920 13.91 -12.53 10.39
CA THR A 920 12.73 -12.13 9.61
C THR A 920 11.68 -13.23 9.53
N THR A 921 12.08 -14.48 9.32
CA THR A 921 11.18 -15.63 9.22
C THR A 921 10.71 -16.09 10.59
N ALA A 922 11.60 -16.12 11.59
CA ALA A 922 11.25 -16.47 12.96
C ALA A 922 10.22 -15.50 13.58
N ARG A 923 10.27 -14.21 13.21
CA ARG A 923 9.37 -13.18 13.73
C ARG A 923 7.91 -13.41 13.41
N ILE A 924 7.63 -14.11 12.31
CA ILE A 924 6.29 -14.54 11.91
C ILE A 924 5.60 -15.36 13.01
N LEU A 925 6.39 -16.11 13.79
CA LEU A 925 5.91 -16.98 14.85
C LEU A 925 5.87 -16.32 16.23
N CYS A 926 6.56 -15.19 16.44
CA CYS A 926 6.66 -14.52 17.75
C CYS A 926 5.29 -14.35 18.40
N TRP A 927 4.38 -13.69 17.70
CA TRP A 927 3.09 -13.33 18.24
C TRP A 927 2.10 -14.53 18.30
N PRO A 928 1.96 -15.38 17.26
CA PRO A 928 1.15 -16.60 17.36
C PRO A 928 1.57 -17.54 18.49
N LEU A 929 2.88 -17.74 18.70
CA LEU A 929 3.40 -18.55 19.81
C LEU A 929 3.10 -17.90 21.16
N ALA A 930 3.43 -16.62 21.31
CA ALA A 930 3.20 -15.86 22.54
C ALA A 930 1.74 -15.87 22.98
N MET A 931 0.79 -15.85 22.03
CA MET A 931 -0.64 -15.98 22.30
C MET A 931 -1.03 -17.41 22.69
N THR A 932 -0.59 -18.38 21.90
CA THR A 932 -1.02 -19.78 22.09
C THR A 932 -0.58 -20.36 23.42
N ILE A 933 0.60 -19.97 23.94
CA ILE A 933 1.04 -20.43 25.28
C ILE A 933 0.19 -19.87 26.43
N LEU A 934 -0.68 -18.88 26.18
CA LEU A 934 -1.63 -18.33 27.16
C LEU A 934 -2.97 -19.06 27.15
N VAL A 935 -3.14 -20.06 26.28
CA VAL A 935 -4.34 -20.86 26.19
C VAL A 935 -4.25 -21.98 27.22
N GLU A 936 -5.06 -21.91 28.26
CA GLU A 936 -5.00 -22.85 29.41
C GLU A 936 -5.54 -24.25 29.06
N SER A 937 -6.49 -24.33 28.14
CA SER A 937 -7.13 -25.61 27.77
C SER A 937 -6.28 -26.49 26.84
N ILE A 938 -5.09 -26.05 26.41
CA ILE A 938 -4.18 -26.86 25.59
C ILE A 938 -3.51 -27.94 26.45
N PRO A 939 -3.43 -29.21 25.99
CA PRO A 939 -2.77 -30.26 26.75
C PRO A 939 -1.27 -29.97 26.98
N GLU A 940 -0.76 -30.34 28.16
CA GLU A 940 0.57 -29.95 28.66
C GLU A 940 1.72 -30.28 27.70
N GLN A 941 1.66 -31.43 27.02
CA GLN A 941 2.69 -31.85 26.05
C GLN A 941 2.87 -30.84 24.90
N TYR A 942 1.78 -30.26 24.39
CA TYR A 942 1.84 -29.25 23.34
C TYR A 942 2.36 -27.94 23.90
N VAL A 943 1.91 -27.52 25.09
CA VAL A 943 2.39 -26.29 25.74
C VAL A 943 3.90 -26.34 25.96
N LYS A 944 4.44 -27.48 26.43
CA LYS A 944 5.88 -27.68 26.64
C LYS A 944 6.66 -27.49 25.33
N TYR A 945 6.20 -28.08 24.24
CA TYR A 945 6.81 -27.89 22.92
C TYR A 945 6.70 -26.43 22.45
N LEU A 946 5.52 -25.80 22.55
CA LEU A 946 5.30 -24.42 22.12
C LEU A 946 6.15 -23.41 22.90
N LYS A 947 6.28 -23.57 24.23
CA LYS A 947 7.16 -22.75 25.07
C LYS A 947 8.61 -22.87 24.63
N ARG A 948 9.06 -24.09 24.33
CA ARG A 948 10.41 -24.32 23.81
C ARG A 948 10.63 -23.62 22.47
N ARG A 949 9.71 -23.77 21.52
CA ARG A 949 9.79 -23.08 20.22
C ARG A 949 9.72 -21.56 20.36
N LEU A 950 8.97 -21.04 21.34
CA LEU A 950 8.98 -19.62 21.67
C LEU A 950 10.33 -19.17 22.23
N LEU A 951 11.00 -20.00 23.02
CA LEU A 951 12.36 -19.74 23.49
C LEU A 951 13.34 -19.62 22.30
N ASP A 952 13.32 -20.58 21.38
CA ASP A 952 14.18 -20.56 20.19
C ASP A 952 13.93 -19.29 19.35
N VAL A 953 12.66 -18.96 19.09
CA VAL A 953 12.29 -17.73 18.38
C VAL A 953 12.76 -16.49 19.12
N SER A 954 12.60 -16.43 20.44
CA SER A 954 13.01 -15.27 21.26
C SER A 954 14.52 -15.01 21.26
N GLU A 955 15.32 -16.09 21.16
CA GLU A 955 16.77 -16.00 21.01
C GLU A 955 17.14 -15.51 19.61
N ILE A 956 16.46 -16.01 18.57
CA ILE A 956 16.70 -15.60 17.17
C ILE A 956 16.35 -14.12 16.95
N VAL A 957 15.23 -13.63 17.50
CA VAL A 957 14.77 -12.24 17.29
C VAL A 957 15.28 -11.24 18.33
N ASP A 958 16.14 -11.69 19.25
CA ASP A 958 16.66 -10.88 20.35
C ASP A 958 15.57 -10.21 21.23
N ASP A 959 14.43 -10.87 21.46
CA ASP A 959 13.34 -10.38 22.33
C ASP A 959 13.39 -11.00 23.75
N GLY A 960 13.66 -10.17 24.78
CA GLY A 960 13.77 -10.62 26.17
C GLY A 960 12.43 -10.82 26.89
N LEU A 961 11.36 -10.19 26.41
CA LEU A 961 10.01 -10.40 26.94
C LEU A 961 9.50 -11.78 26.51
N LEU A 962 9.69 -12.16 25.24
CA LEU A 962 9.32 -13.49 24.74
C LEU A 962 10.11 -14.61 25.42
N GLU A 963 11.42 -14.42 25.64
CA GLU A 963 12.25 -15.38 26.39
C GLU A 963 11.66 -15.61 27.79
N ARG A 964 11.18 -14.53 28.43
CA ARG A 964 10.58 -14.62 29.76
C ARG A 964 9.21 -15.31 29.73
N MET A 965 8.40 -15.07 28.70
CA MET A 965 7.13 -15.75 28.52
C MET A 965 7.32 -17.26 28.29
N ALA A 966 8.36 -17.65 27.55
CA ALA A 966 8.70 -19.05 27.29
C ALA A 966 9.23 -19.81 28.52
N THR A 967 9.91 -19.11 29.43
CA THR A 967 10.56 -19.71 30.61
C THR A 967 9.71 -19.70 31.88
N ARG A 968 8.51 -19.11 31.83
CA ARG A 968 7.42 -19.34 32.80
C ARG A 968 6.69 -20.61 32.40
#